data_AF-A0AAU3WBG2-F1
#
_entry.id   AF-A0AAU3WBG2-F1
#
_cell.length_a   1.000
_cell.length_b   1.000
_cell.length_c   1.000
_cell.angle_alpha   90.00
_cell.angle_beta   90.00
_cell.angle_gamma   90.00
#
_symmetry.space_group_name_H-M   'P 1'
#
loop_
_entity.id
_entity.type
_entity.pdbx_description
1 polymer ?
#
loop_
_entity_poly.entity_id
_entity_poly.type
_entity_poly.pdbx_seq_one_letter_code
_entity_poly.pdbx_strand_id
1 'polypeptide(L)'
;MGVDESRVAEITVGARLTGSGYLVANGLVLTAQHVVGLNSTNSDRLAVRFTDEDDWIACAVRWRSSERLDAALLEITDERWLRGRRHVSTRWGTLAGRDTVECTVTGFPQFAQRRTGLRDIELLTGRIEPMQGSATSGWIIRGVPDNVPGGGPLDGITGAPVFVDDLMIGVVSALGADGRLRAARTTQLARDDEFAQLVSSRTGVPLVPEAVELTRIARPPLPVRTFTSLVSLLAPEARVLPFSGREKELQRLRDWSGGSGIQVCLCTAPAGFGKSRLALQFAVELGRREWAVGVLRPDAPSHRLARIAELQAPTLLIVDDGKAQTDQLLPVLEQAARRTSETPFRLLVLAREEGPWWDALIKRTNDAGAREALSTALGMPLPLQHISEPGRAEAFDNAVRGFIPLLSQIPDLSNRHWQGIAETISKPPLDNPAFDTVGSLQVAALRALLAAAPDTDELLRSLDEFVSRSHNPPQALPESQSAQDPASSPGSLHTRGFGDRLAEADLIGRTAMVAAITDLLAPPEPDESATGADAHGPTVVALEGPWGSGKSTTMRFIEQELIRRRPQPEPKPERWSRRWWWSWWWRLPMPRHLSVRSALRILGSGRKETTRRGRHRAEALRGLPVIAHFNPWAHQSNEQIWAGLTRSIIEAAHPVLGADDRARERYWLFRNRLRLERRHLRRKLWRSLASPLLRLAVFALLPPLIAQLVKADQTYTVWGFTLTAPKLALAIPAGLLAAGLFHTVGRFLFGRARSFLPGDVLDGPVLSGALAPGMGGAADPALRDPYFNARSGYLYLVQHDIRELLASLRGRGHELIVFIDDLDRCSPGTTAQVFEAINLFLSGALQDAAPCQTADQAEKTKWIVKVWREIREKTGHKTTKAEQAQQTPKATDARAQCRFVIGLDPAVVAGHLDQAFKDLQPEKSRPSNGDPSWGWTFLRKLIQLPVILPPITDTGIDEALSGLLGSVAQPTAPPTPQSAAPTGGGETEPAAQPTAEAPQTASLVFAPAADPEPDIRARALETNPVVRALIQQRLYDQPDLSIRETKRLLTIWQFYLRVVGHKERGADQLDVEQALHLVVLAEIAARWPALQSHLRRPVDGRPGLHWLALARHEDKAWEEARARTALQDERYKHACDALRALLQKHDGAQLAAMAERL
;
A
#
# COMPACT_ATOMS: atom_id res chain seq x y z
N MET A 1 -9.62 16.16 -9.27
CA MET A 1 -10.64 15.21 -9.73
C MET A 1 -11.98 15.74 -9.27
N GLY A 2 -12.90 15.90 -10.21
CA GLY A 2 -14.15 16.66 -10.11
C GLY A 2 -14.82 16.66 -11.50
N VAL A 3 -15.92 17.38 -11.67
CA VAL A 3 -16.57 17.57 -12.99
C VAL A 3 -15.55 17.93 -14.06
N ASP A 4 -15.57 17.24 -15.19
CA ASP A 4 -14.83 17.64 -16.37
C ASP A 4 -15.65 18.72 -17.10
N GLU A 5 -15.23 19.97 -16.91
CA GLU A 5 -15.93 21.14 -17.45
C GLU A 5 -16.08 21.10 -18.97
N SER A 6 -15.16 20.44 -19.69
CA SER A 6 -15.24 20.25 -21.16
C SER A 6 -16.44 19.41 -21.61
N ARG A 7 -17.03 18.64 -20.70
CA ARG A 7 -18.14 17.72 -20.98
C ARG A 7 -19.49 18.30 -20.59
N VAL A 8 -19.53 19.47 -19.96
CA VAL A 8 -20.77 20.16 -19.62
C VAL A 8 -21.32 20.82 -20.89
N ALA A 9 -22.59 20.55 -21.18
CA ALA A 9 -23.27 21.02 -22.38
C ALA A 9 -24.34 22.05 -22.04
N GLU A 10 -24.43 23.12 -22.83
CA GLU A 10 -25.58 23.99 -22.92
C GLU A 10 -26.54 23.41 -23.95
N ILE A 11 -27.84 23.43 -23.67
CA ILE A 11 -28.87 22.86 -24.55
C ILE A 11 -29.76 23.97 -25.08
N THR A 12 -30.18 23.84 -26.34
CA THR A 12 -31.16 24.75 -26.93
C THR A 12 -32.22 23.98 -27.72
N VAL A 13 -33.44 24.52 -27.71
CA VAL A 13 -34.56 24.06 -28.53
C VAL A 13 -35.02 25.23 -29.39
N GLY A 14 -34.54 25.30 -30.63
CA GLY A 14 -34.76 26.42 -31.54
C GLY A 14 -34.04 27.71 -31.07
N ALA A 15 -34.75 28.84 -31.09
CA ALA A 15 -34.18 30.16 -30.72
C ALA A 15 -34.31 30.48 -29.20
N ARG A 16 -34.80 29.54 -28.39
CA ARG A 16 -35.02 29.74 -26.95
C ARG A 16 -33.98 28.92 -26.18
N LEU A 17 -33.17 29.61 -25.39
CA LEU A 17 -32.11 29.02 -24.56
C LEU A 17 -32.73 28.19 -23.43
N THR A 18 -32.37 26.91 -23.31
CA THR A 18 -33.00 26.00 -22.35
C THR A 18 -32.00 24.97 -21.79
N GLY A 19 -31.60 25.14 -20.54
CA GLY A 19 -31.02 24.08 -19.71
C GLY A 19 -29.55 23.72 -19.95
N SER A 20 -29.08 22.84 -19.08
CA SER A 20 -27.74 22.27 -19.04
C SER A 20 -27.79 20.76 -19.32
N GLY A 21 -26.65 20.16 -19.63
CA GLY A 21 -26.47 18.72 -19.80
C GLY A 21 -25.04 18.29 -19.55
N TYR A 22 -24.78 17.00 -19.65
CA TYR A 22 -23.44 16.43 -19.49
C TYR A 22 -23.20 15.27 -20.45
N LEU A 23 -22.07 15.27 -21.15
CA LEU A 23 -21.64 14.18 -22.02
C LEU A 23 -21.28 12.96 -21.17
N VAL A 24 -22.17 11.97 -21.10
CA VAL A 24 -22.03 10.80 -20.22
C VAL A 24 -21.31 9.62 -20.87
N ALA A 25 -21.40 9.49 -22.18
CA ALA A 25 -20.71 8.50 -23.01
C ALA A 25 -20.47 9.08 -24.41
N ASN A 26 -19.75 8.37 -25.28
CA ASN A 26 -19.44 8.88 -26.62
C ASN A 26 -20.72 9.18 -27.43
N GLY A 27 -20.92 10.46 -27.75
CA GLY A 27 -22.10 10.97 -28.44
C GLY A 27 -23.40 11.05 -27.61
N LEU A 28 -23.37 10.75 -26.30
CA LEU A 28 -24.56 10.74 -25.44
C LEU A 28 -24.52 11.83 -24.37
N VAL A 29 -25.50 12.73 -24.37
CA VAL A 29 -25.63 13.84 -23.41
C VAL A 29 -26.85 13.63 -22.52
N LEU A 30 -26.66 13.55 -21.20
CA LEU A 30 -27.72 13.43 -20.20
C LEU A 30 -28.19 14.83 -19.76
N THR A 31 -29.50 15.04 -19.70
CA THR A 31 -30.15 16.28 -19.26
C THR A 31 -31.49 16.00 -18.58
N ALA A 32 -32.23 17.05 -18.18
CA ALA A 32 -33.59 16.95 -17.68
C ALA A 32 -34.61 16.84 -18.84
N GLN A 33 -35.72 16.13 -18.63
CA GLN A 33 -36.69 15.85 -19.69
C GLN A 33 -37.47 17.10 -20.12
N HIS A 34 -37.84 17.97 -19.17
CA HIS A 34 -38.53 19.21 -19.49
C HIS A 34 -37.68 20.18 -20.32
N VAL A 35 -36.34 20.08 -20.25
CA VAL A 35 -35.41 20.91 -21.03
C VAL A 35 -35.59 20.69 -22.52
N VAL A 36 -35.88 19.45 -22.93
CA VAL A 36 -36.03 19.08 -24.34
C VAL A 36 -37.48 19.17 -24.85
N GLY A 37 -38.41 19.68 -24.01
CA GLY A 37 -39.82 19.90 -24.33
C GLY A 37 -40.66 18.61 -24.42
N LEU A 38 -41.92 18.64 -23.97
CA LEU A 38 -42.78 17.44 -23.86
C LEU A 38 -43.22 16.82 -25.21
N ASN A 39 -43.28 17.61 -26.30
CA ASN A 39 -43.88 17.21 -27.59
C ASN A 39 -43.05 17.55 -28.85
N SER A 40 -41.72 17.70 -28.78
CA SER A 40 -40.94 18.02 -29.99
C SER A 40 -40.71 16.79 -30.88
N THR A 41 -41.66 16.51 -31.77
CA THR A 41 -41.44 15.62 -32.93
C THR A 41 -40.47 16.22 -33.96
N ASN A 42 -40.07 17.48 -33.79
CA ASN A 42 -39.04 18.14 -34.59
C ASN A 42 -37.64 17.97 -33.96
N SER A 43 -37.00 16.84 -34.27
CA SER A 43 -35.56 16.63 -34.01
C SER A 43 -34.66 17.70 -34.68
N ASP A 44 -35.17 18.43 -35.68
CA ASP A 44 -34.42 19.38 -36.51
C ASP A 44 -34.00 20.69 -35.82
N ARG A 45 -34.33 20.88 -34.53
CA ARG A 45 -34.05 22.15 -33.80
C ARG A 45 -33.37 21.96 -32.45
N LEU A 46 -32.96 20.75 -32.10
CA LEU A 46 -32.22 20.44 -30.88
C LEU A 46 -30.72 20.53 -31.15
N ALA A 47 -30.03 21.36 -30.37
CA ALA A 47 -28.58 21.46 -30.45
C ALA A 47 -27.95 21.57 -29.06
N VAL A 48 -26.71 21.11 -28.97
CA VAL A 48 -25.87 21.20 -27.77
C VAL A 48 -24.62 22.02 -28.07
N ARG A 49 -24.10 22.71 -27.07
CA ARG A 49 -22.83 23.43 -27.14
C ARG A 49 -21.98 23.08 -25.93
N PHE A 50 -20.72 22.72 -26.12
CA PHE A 50 -19.78 22.41 -25.04
C PHE A 50 -19.01 23.67 -24.61
N THR A 51 -18.29 23.61 -23.49
CA THR A 51 -17.55 24.78 -22.97
C THR A 51 -16.31 25.14 -23.80
N ASP A 52 -15.73 24.15 -24.47
CA ASP A 52 -14.53 24.23 -25.30
C ASP A 52 -14.82 24.67 -26.74
N GLU A 53 -16.09 24.75 -27.14
CA GLU A 53 -16.54 25.08 -28.48
C GLU A 53 -17.63 26.16 -28.44
N ASP A 54 -17.59 27.11 -29.38
CA ASP A 54 -18.65 28.11 -29.52
C ASP A 54 -19.74 27.66 -30.53
N ASP A 55 -19.52 26.55 -31.22
CA ASP A 55 -20.41 25.99 -32.23
C ASP A 55 -21.54 25.15 -31.62
N TRP A 56 -22.73 25.25 -32.22
CA TRP A 56 -23.89 24.43 -31.87
C TRP A 56 -23.91 23.14 -32.69
N ILE A 57 -24.03 22.01 -32.01
CA ILE A 57 -23.96 20.67 -32.60
C ILE A 57 -25.37 20.06 -32.59
N ALA A 58 -25.81 19.55 -33.74
CA ALA A 58 -27.12 18.92 -33.87
C ALA A 58 -27.21 17.63 -33.03
N CYS A 59 -28.36 17.42 -32.39
CA CYS A 59 -28.62 16.24 -31.58
C CYS A 59 -30.11 15.85 -31.65
N ALA A 60 -30.41 14.61 -31.27
CA ALA A 60 -31.77 14.08 -31.20
C ALA A 60 -32.03 13.41 -29.85
N VAL A 61 -33.27 13.46 -29.36
CA VAL A 61 -33.64 12.73 -28.14
C VAL A 61 -33.68 11.23 -28.45
N ARG A 62 -32.93 10.44 -27.67
CA ARG A 62 -32.94 8.97 -27.79
C ARG A 62 -33.69 8.26 -26.68
N TRP A 63 -33.77 8.86 -25.51
CA TRP A 63 -34.51 8.28 -24.40
C TRP A 63 -35.09 9.38 -23.53
N ARG A 64 -36.25 9.09 -22.93
CA ARG A 64 -36.94 9.95 -21.98
C ARG A 64 -37.40 9.11 -20.81
N SER A 65 -37.21 9.62 -19.61
CA SER A 65 -37.71 9.00 -18.39
C SER A 65 -39.23 9.21 -18.20
N SER A 66 -39.77 8.71 -17.09
CA SER A 66 -41.07 9.17 -16.59
C SER A 66 -41.03 10.63 -16.15
N GLU A 67 -42.15 11.36 -16.24
CA GLU A 67 -42.25 12.76 -15.79
C GLU A 67 -41.82 12.97 -14.33
N ARG A 68 -41.92 11.93 -13.49
CA ARG A 68 -41.49 11.97 -12.09
C ARG A 68 -39.97 12.02 -11.93
N LEU A 69 -39.24 11.35 -12.82
CA LEU A 69 -37.77 11.29 -12.80
C LEU A 69 -37.17 12.48 -13.55
N ASP A 70 -37.84 12.93 -14.62
CA ASP A 70 -37.52 14.13 -15.39
C ASP A 70 -36.06 14.17 -15.89
N ALA A 71 -35.66 13.12 -16.59
CA ALA A 71 -34.38 12.96 -17.28
C ALA A 71 -34.57 12.57 -18.75
N ALA A 72 -33.67 13.04 -19.62
CA ALA A 72 -33.63 12.67 -21.03
C ALA A 72 -32.18 12.47 -21.49
N LEU A 73 -32.00 11.59 -22.47
CA LEU A 73 -30.73 11.29 -23.09
C LEU A 73 -30.75 11.73 -24.55
N LEU A 74 -29.82 12.59 -24.92
CA LEU A 74 -29.62 13.11 -26.26
C LEU A 74 -28.49 12.34 -26.95
N GLU A 75 -28.64 12.07 -28.24
CA GLU A 75 -27.56 11.59 -29.10
C GLU A 75 -27.14 12.68 -30.08
N ILE A 76 -25.84 12.93 -30.16
CA ILE A 76 -25.23 13.81 -31.16
C ILE A 76 -25.32 13.13 -32.53
N THR A 77 -25.93 13.82 -33.49
CA THR A 77 -26.15 13.29 -34.85
C THR A 77 -25.07 13.75 -35.84
N ASP A 78 -24.21 14.69 -35.45
CA ASP A 78 -23.11 15.17 -36.28
C ASP A 78 -21.93 14.17 -36.31
N GLU A 79 -21.78 13.44 -37.41
CA GLU A 79 -20.69 12.48 -37.60
C GLU A 79 -19.30 13.13 -37.59
N ARG A 80 -19.17 14.39 -38.02
CA ARG A 80 -17.87 15.08 -38.03
C ARG A 80 -17.39 15.32 -36.61
N TRP A 81 -18.31 15.70 -35.73
CA TRP A 81 -18.03 15.87 -34.31
C TRP A 81 -17.61 14.54 -33.65
N LEU A 82 -18.29 13.44 -33.99
CA LEU A 82 -18.01 12.11 -33.43
C LEU A 82 -16.65 11.52 -33.82
N ARG A 83 -16.14 11.80 -35.04
CA ARG A 83 -14.88 11.20 -35.54
C ARG A 83 -13.60 11.75 -34.89
N GLY A 84 -13.66 12.92 -34.24
CA GLY A 84 -12.49 13.62 -33.69
C GLY A 84 -12.34 13.58 -32.16
N ARG A 85 -13.32 13.04 -31.43
CA ARG A 85 -13.36 13.08 -29.94
C ARG A 85 -12.83 11.80 -29.30
N ARG A 86 -12.20 11.94 -28.13
CA ARG A 86 -11.72 10.80 -27.32
C ARG A 86 -12.89 10.00 -26.76
N HIS A 87 -12.70 8.70 -26.51
CA HIS A 87 -13.68 7.89 -25.79
C HIS A 87 -13.91 8.46 -24.37
N VAL A 88 -15.18 8.70 -24.05
CA VAL A 88 -15.62 9.24 -22.77
C VAL A 88 -16.47 8.21 -22.03
N SER A 89 -16.23 8.07 -20.72
CA SER A 89 -17.04 7.25 -19.83
C SER A 89 -17.21 7.95 -18.48
N THR A 90 -18.45 7.98 -17.98
CA THR A 90 -18.78 8.55 -16.67
C THR A 90 -18.81 7.46 -15.62
N ARG A 91 -18.22 7.74 -14.46
CA ARG A 91 -18.42 6.92 -13.27
C ARG A 91 -19.69 7.37 -12.56
N TRP A 92 -20.55 6.41 -12.27
CA TRP A 92 -21.86 6.63 -11.66
C TRP A 92 -21.73 6.37 -10.17
N GLY A 93 -22.30 7.23 -9.32
CA GLY A 93 -22.24 7.11 -7.87
C GLY A 93 -23.62 7.04 -7.22
N THR A 94 -23.66 6.61 -5.98
CA THR A 94 -24.81 6.70 -5.08
C THR A 94 -24.32 7.00 -3.66
N LEU A 95 -25.23 7.47 -2.80
CA LEU A 95 -24.94 7.72 -1.39
C LEU A 95 -25.56 6.60 -0.55
N ALA A 96 -24.72 5.88 0.19
CA ALA A 96 -25.11 4.75 1.02
C ALA A 96 -24.99 5.03 2.52
N GLY A 97 -24.34 6.12 2.91
CA GLY A 97 -24.09 6.51 4.30
C GLY A 97 -25.16 7.41 4.90
N ARG A 98 -25.04 7.67 6.21
CA ARG A 98 -25.91 8.61 6.94
C ARG A 98 -25.41 10.05 6.95
N ASP A 99 -24.11 10.25 6.76
CA ASP A 99 -23.46 11.54 6.94
C ASP A 99 -23.84 12.50 5.82
N THR A 100 -23.90 13.81 6.12
CA THR A 100 -24.09 14.83 5.09
C THR A 100 -22.89 14.87 4.15
N VAL A 101 -23.15 14.87 2.85
CA VAL A 101 -22.14 14.84 1.78
C VAL A 101 -22.12 16.16 1.03
N GLU A 102 -20.93 16.71 0.79
CA GLU A 102 -20.75 17.88 -0.08
C GLU A 102 -20.75 17.44 -1.54
N CYS A 103 -21.50 18.14 -2.38
CA CYS A 103 -21.60 17.87 -3.81
C CYS A 103 -21.37 19.13 -4.64
N THR A 104 -21.06 18.94 -5.91
CA THR A 104 -20.89 20.01 -6.89
C THR A 104 -21.92 19.87 -8.02
N VAL A 105 -22.46 20.99 -8.47
CA VAL A 105 -23.38 21.10 -9.61
C VAL A 105 -22.77 22.09 -10.60
N THR A 106 -22.53 21.66 -11.83
CA THR A 106 -21.91 22.53 -12.87
C THR A 106 -22.83 22.62 -14.06
N GLY A 107 -23.22 23.83 -14.47
CA GLY A 107 -24.09 24.02 -15.62
C GLY A 107 -24.08 25.46 -16.09
N PHE A 108 -25.02 25.83 -16.95
CA PHE A 108 -25.13 27.13 -17.62
C PHE A 108 -26.30 27.96 -17.06
N PRO A 109 -26.19 28.52 -15.84
CA PRO A 109 -27.22 29.40 -15.31
C PRO A 109 -27.27 30.71 -16.12
N GLN A 110 -28.46 31.31 -16.19
CA GLN A 110 -28.72 32.47 -17.04
C GLN A 110 -27.88 33.70 -16.72
N PHE A 111 -27.44 33.86 -15.47
CA PHE A 111 -26.58 34.97 -15.05
C PHE A 111 -25.12 34.80 -15.48
N ALA A 112 -24.66 33.57 -15.74
CA ALA A 112 -23.29 33.30 -16.16
C ALA A 112 -23.19 33.55 -17.67
N GLN A 113 -22.67 34.72 -18.06
CA GLN A 113 -22.52 35.12 -19.45
C GLN A 113 -21.09 35.59 -19.73
N ARG A 114 -20.55 35.15 -20.88
CA ARG A 114 -19.31 35.64 -21.47
C ARG A 114 -19.50 37.05 -22.00
N ARG A 115 -18.41 37.78 -22.19
CA ARG A 115 -18.42 39.11 -22.86
C ARG A 115 -19.00 39.07 -24.28
N THR A 116 -19.01 37.90 -24.92
CA THR A 116 -19.57 37.65 -26.25
C THR A 116 -21.09 37.51 -26.27
N GLY A 117 -21.75 37.47 -25.09
CA GLY A 117 -23.19 37.26 -24.96
C GLY A 117 -23.61 35.77 -24.90
N LEU A 118 -22.68 34.84 -25.11
CA LEU A 118 -22.90 33.41 -24.87
C LEU A 118 -22.93 33.11 -23.37
N ARG A 119 -23.67 32.08 -22.93
CA ARG A 119 -23.62 31.64 -21.53
C ARG A 119 -22.28 30.99 -21.22
N ASP A 120 -21.90 31.03 -19.95
CA ASP A 120 -20.74 30.31 -19.43
C ASP A 120 -21.17 29.34 -18.34
N ILE A 121 -20.28 28.41 -17.99
CA ILE A 121 -20.52 27.50 -16.89
C ILE A 121 -20.31 28.18 -15.54
N GLU A 122 -21.08 27.75 -14.55
CA GLU A 122 -20.86 28.08 -13.14
C GLU A 122 -20.80 26.79 -12.31
N LEU A 123 -19.82 26.73 -11.41
CA LEU A 123 -19.66 25.64 -10.44
C LEU A 123 -20.33 26.01 -9.11
N LEU A 124 -21.45 25.37 -8.81
CA LEU A 124 -22.17 25.52 -7.56
C LEU A 124 -21.78 24.41 -6.59
N THR A 125 -21.59 24.75 -5.31
CA THR A 125 -21.37 23.76 -4.25
C THR A 125 -22.62 23.64 -3.39
N GLY A 126 -23.04 22.41 -3.11
CA GLY A 126 -24.19 22.10 -2.30
C GLY A 126 -23.93 20.97 -1.30
N ARG A 127 -24.95 20.64 -0.51
CA ARG A 127 -24.93 19.57 0.47
C ARG A 127 -26.15 18.69 0.32
N ILE A 128 -25.93 17.38 0.41
CA ILE A 128 -26.97 16.35 0.37
C ILE A 128 -26.98 15.65 1.72
N GLU A 129 -28.16 15.53 2.31
CA GLU A 129 -28.41 14.68 3.47
C GLU A 129 -29.09 13.40 2.96
N PRO A 130 -28.37 12.26 2.87
CA PRO A 130 -28.88 11.05 2.22
C PRO A 130 -30.21 10.54 2.80
N MET A 131 -30.46 10.84 4.08
CA MET A 131 -31.67 10.44 4.82
C MET A 131 -32.84 11.41 4.71
N GLN A 132 -32.66 12.59 4.12
CA GLN A 132 -33.75 13.54 3.88
C GLN A 132 -34.29 13.40 2.45
N GLY A 133 -35.13 12.39 2.27
CA GLY A 133 -35.89 12.11 1.04
C GLY A 133 -36.54 10.74 1.11
N SER A 134 -37.79 10.61 0.66
CA SER A 134 -38.37 9.28 0.40
C SER A 134 -37.50 8.52 -0.61
N ALA A 135 -37.43 7.20 -0.53
CA ALA A 135 -36.81 6.34 -1.56
C ALA A 135 -37.34 6.62 -2.99
N THR A 136 -38.51 7.26 -3.08
CA THR A 136 -39.18 7.65 -4.33
C THR A 136 -38.96 9.11 -4.74
N SER A 137 -38.09 9.85 -4.04
CA SER A 137 -37.76 11.25 -4.30
C SER A 137 -36.28 11.42 -4.66
N GLY A 138 -35.98 12.32 -5.60
CA GLY A 138 -34.61 12.66 -5.99
C GLY A 138 -33.75 13.20 -4.84
N TRP A 139 -32.47 13.47 -5.09
CA TRP A 139 -31.60 14.15 -4.14
C TRP A 139 -32.07 15.58 -3.91
N ILE A 140 -32.06 16.03 -2.66
CA ILE A 140 -32.29 17.44 -2.31
C ILE A 140 -30.94 18.07 -1.98
N ILE A 141 -30.56 19.09 -2.74
CA ILE A 141 -29.29 19.79 -2.62
C ILE A 141 -29.54 21.15 -1.96
N ARG A 142 -28.85 21.38 -0.84
CA ARG A 142 -28.94 22.59 -0.01
C ARG A 142 -27.69 23.45 -0.09
N GLY A 143 -27.82 24.73 0.23
CA GLY A 143 -26.68 25.64 0.35
C GLY A 143 -26.17 26.22 -0.96
N VAL A 144 -26.95 26.08 -2.04
CA VAL A 144 -26.76 26.81 -3.29
C VAL A 144 -27.21 28.26 -3.06
N PRO A 145 -26.44 29.29 -3.47
CA PRO A 145 -26.73 30.69 -3.13
C PRO A 145 -28.05 31.20 -3.73
N ASP A 146 -28.89 31.85 -2.89
CA ASP A 146 -30.22 32.36 -3.26
C ASP A 146 -30.19 33.69 -4.06
N ASN A 147 -29.06 34.42 -4.07
CA ASN A 147 -28.99 35.80 -4.59
C ASN A 147 -27.79 36.03 -5.51
N VAL A 148 -28.04 36.07 -6.82
CA VAL A 148 -27.16 36.64 -7.84
C VAL A 148 -27.91 37.81 -8.52
N PRO A 149 -27.29 38.99 -8.75
CA PRO A 149 -28.01 40.14 -9.32
C PRO A 149 -28.37 39.88 -10.80
N GLY A 150 -29.67 39.85 -11.16
CA GLY A 150 -30.09 39.80 -12.58
C GLY A 150 -31.38 39.05 -12.96
N GLY A 151 -32.09 38.38 -12.03
CA GLY A 151 -33.36 37.68 -12.30
C GLY A 151 -33.20 36.17 -12.51
N GLY A 152 -34.09 35.38 -11.87
CA GLY A 152 -34.11 33.90 -11.83
C GLY A 152 -32.79 33.28 -11.32
N PRO A 153 -32.60 33.03 -10.00
CA PRO A 153 -31.27 32.78 -9.42
C PRO A 153 -30.44 31.67 -10.09
N LEU A 154 -31.09 30.71 -10.74
CA LEU A 154 -30.49 29.50 -11.30
C LEU A 154 -31.19 29.02 -12.59
N ASP A 155 -31.91 29.88 -13.30
CA ASP A 155 -32.61 29.47 -14.53
C ASP A 155 -31.59 28.96 -15.56
N GLY A 156 -31.82 27.76 -16.10
CA GLY A 156 -30.86 27.08 -16.99
C GLY A 156 -29.95 26.06 -16.30
N ILE A 157 -29.94 25.97 -14.96
CA ILE A 157 -29.17 24.94 -14.23
C ILE A 157 -29.82 23.54 -14.33
N THR A 158 -31.09 23.45 -14.71
CA THR A 158 -31.76 22.15 -14.87
C THR A 158 -31.08 21.34 -15.97
N GLY A 159 -30.92 20.04 -15.72
CA GLY A 159 -30.12 19.13 -16.51
C GLY A 159 -28.61 19.14 -16.18
N ALA A 160 -28.14 20.00 -15.27
CA ALA A 160 -26.75 19.98 -14.81
C ALA A 160 -26.42 18.68 -14.05
N PRO A 161 -25.23 18.12 -14.22
CA PRO A 161 -24.79 16.96 -13.45
C PRO A 161 -24.47 17.33 -12.01
N VAL A 162 -24.72 16.38 -11.11
CA VAL A 162 -24.40 16.46 -9.68
C VAL A 162 -23.31 15.44 -9.37
N PHE A 163 -22.17 15.92 -8.88
CA PHE A 163 -21.02 15.09 -8.56
C PHE A 163 -20.66 15.13 -7.08
N VAL A 164 -20.14 14.01 -6.60
CA VAL A 164 -19.40 13.92 -5.34
C VAL A 164 -18.06 13.26 -5.65
N ASP A 165 -16.97 13.92 -5.26
CA ASP A 165 -15.62 13.57 -5.73
C ASP A 165 -15.61 13.44 -7.27
N ASP A 166 -15.42 12.24 -7.82
CA ASP A 166 -15.42 11.95 -9.26
C ASP A 166 -16.62 11.13 -9.75
N LEU A 167 -17.62 10.89 -8.87
CA LEU A 167 -18.81 10.11 -9.18
C LEU A 167 -20.02 11.01 -9.45
N MET A 168 -20.68 10.82 -10.60
CA MET A 168 -21.96 11.47 -10.90
C MET A 168 -23.05 10.77 -10.10
N ILE A 169 -23.69 11.47 -9.17
CA ILE A 169 -24.73 10.91 -8.29
C ILE A 169 -26.15 11.31 -8.71
N GLY A 170 -26.30 12.28 -9.61
CA GLY A 170 -27.59 12.67 -10.16
C GLY A 170 -27.53 13.71 -11.25
N VAL A 171 -28.69 14.07 -11.77
CA VAL A 171 -28.90 15.18 -12.72
C VAL A 171 -30.00 16.09 -12.18
N VAL A 172 -29.77 17.41 -12.18
CA VAL A 172 -30.72 18.38 -11.62
C VAL A 172 -32.02 18.36 -12.43
N SER A 173 -33.13 18.00 -11.80
CA SER A 173 -34.44 17.93 -12.44
C SER A 173 -35.34 19.12 -12.11
N ALA A 174 -35.21 19.73 -10.93
CA ALA A 174 -36.05 20.87 -10.58
C ALA A 174 -35.37 21.87 -9.66
N LEU A 175 -35.79 23.14 -9.77
CA LEU A 175 -35.49 24.20 -8.83
C LEU A 175 -36.71 24.40 -7.92
N GLY A 176 -36.54 24.20 -6.62
CA GLY A 176 -37.57 24.47 -5.62
C GLY A 176 -37.75 25.97 -5.40
N ALA A 177 -38.96 26.39 -5.06
CA ALA A 177 -39.27 27.78 -4.69
C ALA A 177 -38.49 28.28 -3.44
N ASP A 178 -37.89 27.35 -2.68
CA ASP A 178 -37.07 27.57 -1.50
C ASP A 178 -35.56 27.63 -1.79
N GLY A 179 -35.16 27.76 -3.08
CA GLY A 179 -33.76 27.82 -3.50
C GLY A 179 -33.02 26.46 -3.47
N ARG A 180 -33.72 25.37 -3.15
CA ARG A 180 -33.14 24.02 -3.14
C ARG A 180 -33.23 23.39 -4.52
N LEU A 181 -32.15 22.72 -4.94
CA LEU A 181 -32.16 21.92 -6.17
C LEU A 181 -32.63 20.50 -5.87
N ARG A 182 -33.44 19.95 -6.76
CA ARG A 182 -33.78 18.53 -6.80
C ARG A 182 -33.03 17.88 -7.95
N ALA A 183 -32.47 16.70 -7.72
CA ALA A 183 -31.78 15.94 -8.74
C ALA A 183 -32.27 14.50 -8.83
N ALA A 184 -32.55 14.03 -10.04
CA ALA A 184 -32.83 12.63 -10.33
C ALA A 184 -31.63 11.76 -9.94
N ARG A 185 -31.88 10.63 -9.25
CA ARG A 185 -30.80 9.76 -8.78
C ARG A 185 -30.30 8.89 -9.92
N THR A 186 -28.99 8.73 -10.01
CA THR A 186 -28.37 7.78 -10.94
C THR A 186 -28.78 6.33 -10.70
N THR A 187 -29.14 5.95 -9.47
CA THR A 187 -29.70 4.63 -9.19
C THR A 187 -31.07 4.40 -9.83
N GLN A 188 -31.89 5.46 -9.91
CA GLN A 188 -33.20 5.39 -10.58
C GLN A 188 -33.01 5.32 -12.10
N LEU A 189 -32.04 6.06 -12.64
CA LEU A 189 -31.65 5.96 -14.06
C LEU A 189 -31.11 4.56 -14.40
N ALA A 190 -30.27 3.98 -13.54
CA ALA A 190 -29.68 2.65 -13.72
C ALA A 190 -30.71 1.49 -13.76
N ARG A 191 -31.89 1.71 -13.16
CA ARG A 191 -33.01 0.74 -13.14
C ARG A 191 -33.81 0.73 -14.43
N ASP A 192 -33.76 1.80 -15.22
CA ASP A 192 -34.36 1.84 -16.54
C ASP A 192 -33.50 1.03 -17.52
N ASP A 193 -34.06 -0.06 -18.05
CA ASP A 193 -33.31 -0.99 -18.90
C ASP A 193 -32.89 -0.36 -20.22
N GLU A 194 -33.73 0.49 -20.82
CA GLU A 194 -33.42 1.16 -22.07
C GLU A 194 -32.27 2.16 -21.87
N PHE A 195 -32.34 2.99 -20.82
CA PHE A 195 -31.26 3.91 -20.47
C PHE A 195 -29.94 3.19 -20.20
N ALA A 196 -29.99 2.16 -19.34
CA ALA A 196 -28.81 1.39 -18.97
C ALA A 196 -28.18 0.70 -20.19
N GLN A 197 -29.00 0.15 -21.09
CA GLN A 197 -28.53 -0.51 -22.32
C GLN A 197 -27.91 0.48 -23.30
N LEU A 198 -28.51 1.66 -23.50
CA LEU A 198 -27.96 2.73 -24.34
C LEU A 198 -26.57 3.18 -23.86
N VAL A 199 -26.43 3.50 -22.57
CA VAL A 199 -25.13 3.90 -21.99
C VAL A 199 -24.12 2.76 -22.09
N SER A 200 -24.51 1.54 -21.70
CA SER A 200 -23.61 0.37 -21.69
C SER A 200 -23.12 0.00 -23.09
N SER A 201 -23.96 0.17 -24.13
CA SER A 201 -23.58 -0.08 -25.52
C SER A 201 -22.50 0.89 -26.03
N ARG A 202 -22.46 2.12 -25.50
CA ARG A 202 -21.48 3.15 -25.88
C ARG A 202 -20.21 3.13 -25.04
N THR A 203 -20.30 2.73 -23.78
CA THR A 203 -19.16 2.63 -22.87
C THR A 203 -18.49 1.26 -22.89
N GLY A 204 -19.19 0.21 -23.35
CA GLY A 204 -18.74 -1.19 -23.27
C GLY A 204 -18.83 -1.79 -21.87
N VAL A 205 -19.32 -1.04 -20.88
CA VAL A 205 -19.39 -1.45 -19.46
C VAL A 205 -20.79 -1.22 -18.91
N PRO A 206 -21.40 -2.21 -18.24
CA PRO A 206 -22.68 -2.03 -17.57
C PRO A 206 -22.71 -0.85 -16.61
N LEU A 207 -23.81 -0.10 -16.66
CA LEU A 207 -24.05 1.01 -15.75
C LEU A 207 -24.37 0.48 -14.35
N VAL A 208 -23.41 0.59 -13.44
CA VAL A 208 -23.55 0.21 -12.03
C VAL A 208 -23.12 1.39 -11.14
N PRO A 209 -24.04 2.00 -10.38
CA PRO A 209 -23.71 3.06 -9.45
C PRO A 209 -22.81 2.56 -8.30
N GLU A 210 -21.74 3.30 -8.02
CA GLU A 210 -20.78 3.03 -6.96
C GLU A 210 -21.16 3.77 -5.66
N ALA A 211 -21.09 3.11 -4.50
CA ALA A 211 -21.29 3.82 -3.24
C ALA A 211 -20.10 4.73 -2.94
N VAL A 212 -20.34 6.05 -2.84
CA VAL A 212 -19.32 7.07 -2.59
C VAL A 212 -18.50 6.72 -1.34
N GLU A 213 -19.15 6.25 -0.29
CA GLU A 213 -18.54 5.90 0.99
C GLU A 213 -17.55 4.73 0.89
N LEU A 214 -17.75 3.84 -0.09
CA LEU A 214 -16.88 2.67 -0.31
C LEU A 214 -15.67 2.98 -1.18
N THR A 215 -15.68 4.04 -2.00
CA THR A 215 -14.62 4.35 -3.00
C THR A 215 -13.19 4.40 -2.43
N ARG A 216 -13.04 4.69 -1.14
CA ARG A 216 -11.74 4.80 -0.46
C ARG A 216 -11.23 3.49 0.16
N ILE A 217 -12.06 2.47 0.24
CA ILE A 217 -11.74 1.16 0.83
C ILE A 217 -11.99 -0.01 -0.14
N ALA A 218 -12.82 0.20 -1.16
CA ALA A 218 -13.18 -0.78 -2.17
C ALA A 218 -12.96 -0.21 -3.58
N ARG A 219 -12.55 -1.07 -4.50
CA ARG A 219 -12.59 -0.81 -5.95
C ARG A 219 -14.00 -1.12 -6.48
N PRO A 220 -14.47 -0.42 -7.53
CA PRO A 220 -15.71 -0.80 -8.20
C PRO A 220 -15.66 -2.25 -8.68
N PRO A 221 -16.79 -2.98 -8.69
CA PRO A 221 -16.87 -4.30 -9.29
C PRO A 221 -16.46 -4.28 -10.77
N LEU A 222 -16.91 -3.27 -11.51
CA LEU A 222 -16.56 -3.08 -12.92
C LEU A 222 -15.84 -1.73 -13.09
N PRO A 223 -14.51 -1.67 -12.89
CA PRO A 223 -13.75 -0.46 -13.15
C PRO A 223 -13.80 -0.13 -14.64
N VAL A 224 -14.00 1.16 -14.97
CA VAL A 224 -13.78 1.67 -16.32
C VAL A 224 -12.29 1.53 -16.62
N ARG A 225 -11.90 0.53 -17.42
CA ARG A 225 -10.52 0.31 -17.83
C ARG A 225 -10.34 0.73 -19.29
N THR A 226 -9.32 1.54 -19.55
CA THR A 226 -8.61 1.48 -20.83
C THR A 226 -7.70 0.27 -20.77
N PHE A 227 -7.94 -0.71 -21.64
CA PHE A 227 -7.08 -1.89 -21.71
C PHE A 227 -5.75 -1.47 -22.34
N THR A 228 -4.68 -1.44 -21.55
CA THR A 228 -3.33 -1.03 -21.99
C THR A 228 -2.40 -2.21 -22.23
N SER A 229 -2.85 -3.45 -21.98
CA SER A 229 -2.06 -4.67 -22.17
C SER A 229 -2.93 -5.88 -22.50
N LEU A 230 -2.36 -6.88 -23.18
CA LEU A 230 -3.06 -8.12 -23.54
C LEU A 230 -3.55 -8.92 -22.34
N VAL A 231 -2.76 -8.99 -21.27
CA VAL A 231 -3.13 -9.71 -20.04
C VAL A 231 -4.36 -9.10 -19.39
N SER A 232 -4.55 -7.77 -19.51
CA SER A 232 -5.73 -7.11 -18.96
C SER A 232 -7.05 -7.51 -19.66
N LEU A 233 -6.97 -8.07 -20.88
CA LEU A 233 -8.14 -8.61 -21.60
C LEU A 233 -8.62 -9.97 -21.06
N LEU A 234 -7.76 -10.70 -20.35
CA LEU A 234 -8.10 -11.96 -19.67
C LEU A 234 -8.68 -11.75 -18.27
N ALA A 235 -8.70 -10.50 -17.79
CA ALA A 235 -9.27 -10.16 -16.50
C ALA A 235 -10.79 -10.42 -16.49
N PRO A 236 -11.38 -10.91 -15.39
CA PRO A 236 -12.84 -11.12 -15.28
C PRO A 236 -13.69 -9.88 -15.63
N GLU A 237 -13.13 -8.69 -15.39
CA GLU A 237 -13.72 -7.39 -15.68
C GLU A 237 -13.77 -7.05 -17.18
N ALA A 238 -12.98 -7.72 -18.02
CA ALA A 238 -12.97 -7.52 -19.48
C ALA A 238 -14.22 -8.10 -20.17
N ARG A 239 -14.90 -9.05 -19.51
CA ARG A 239 -16.20 -9.60 -19.96
C ARG A 239 -16.25 -10.08 -21.40
N VAL A 240 -15.13 -10.57 -21.94
CA VAL A 240 -15.01 -11.06 -23.32
C VAL A 240 -16.12 -12.05 -23.68
N LEU A 241 -16.52 -12.89 -22.73
CA LEU A 241 -17.64 -13.81 -22.87
C LEU A 241 -18.87 -13.37 -22.06
N PRO A 242 -20.08 -13.61 -22.61
CA PRO A 242 -21.31 -13.49 -21.84
C PRO A 242 -21.27 -14.44 -20.64
N PHE A 243 -21.97 -14.06 -19.56
CA PHE A 243 -22.08 -14.91 -18.38
C PHE A 243 -23.08 -16.03 -18.67
N SER A 244 -22.66 -17.30 -18.53
CA SER A 244 -23.50 -18.46 -18.79
C SER A 244 -23.12 -19.71 -17.97
N GLY A 245 -24.11 -20.58 -17.75
CA GLY A 245 -23.96 -21.93 -17.17
C GLY A 245 -23.62 -21.96 -15.67
N ARG A 246 -23.90 -20.86 -14.97
CA ARG A 246 -23.76 -20.68 -13.51
C ARG A 246 -25.03 -20.08 -12.90
N GLU A 247 -26.18 -20.26 -13.57
CA GLU A 247 -27.46 -19.66 -13.18
C GLU A 247 -27.94 -20.20 -11.83
N LYS A 248 -27.64 -21.48 -11.52
CA LYS A 248 -27.98 -22.10 -10.23
C LYS A 248 -27.19 -21.48 -9.07
N GLU A 249 -25.89 -21.28 -9.24
CA GLU A 249 -25.03 -20.67 -8.23
C GLU A 249 -25.34 -19.18 -8.06
N LEU A 250 -25.64 -18.48 -9.16
CA LEU A 250 -26.12 -17.11 -9.10
C LEU A 250 -27.47 -17.01 -8.37
N GLN A 251 -28.40 -17.95 -8.61
CA GLN A 251 -29.66 -18.02 -7.88
C GLN A 251 -29.44 -18.26 -6.38
N ARG A 252 -28.51 -19.16 -6.01
CA ARG A 252 -28.17 -19.40 -4.60
C ARG A 252 -27.62 -18.14 -3.90
N LEU A 253 -26.83 -17.33 -4.60
CA LEU A 253 -26.38 -16.03 -4.09
C LEU A 253 -27.53 -15.02 -3.96
N ARG A 254 -28.53 -15.05 -4.86
CA ARG A 254 -29.74 -14.22 -4.72
C ARG A 254 -30.51 -14.59 -3.46
N ASP A 255 -30.73 -15.88 -3.24
CA ASP A 255 -31.47 -16.37 -2.07
C ASP A 255 -30.72 -15.98 -0.78
N TRP A 256 -29.39 -16.11 -0.77
CA TRP A 256 -28.51 -15.68 0.34
C TRP A 256 -28.50 -14.16 0.57
N SER A 257 -28.74 -13.35 -0.46
CA SER A 257 -28.76 -11.88 -0.32
C SER A 257 -29.95 -11.36 0.50
N GLY A 258 -31.02 -12.14 0.63
CA GLY A 258 -32.23 -11.76 1.36
C GLY A 258 -32.06 -11.79 2.89
N GLY A 259 -32.98 -11.15 3.62
CA GLY A 259 -32.98 -11.08 5.09
C GLY A 259 -32.36 -9.80 5.67
N SER A 260 -32.18 -9.76 6.99
CA SER A 260 -31.54 -8.66 7.72
C SER A 260 -30.18 -9.07 8.27
N GLY A 261 -29.44 -8.12 8.85
CA GLY A 261 -28.19 -8.40 9.56
C GLY A 261 -27.01 -8.79 8.65
N ILE A 262 -25.96 -9.35 9.26
CA ILE A 262 -24.69 -9.66 8.63
C ILE A 262 -24.66 -11.14 8.27
N GLN A 263 -24.35 -11.44 7.01
CA GLN A 263 -24.11 -12.81 6.58
C GLN A 263 -22.85 -12.87 5.73
N VAL A 264 -22.13 -13.97 5.87
CA VAL A 264 -20.90 -14.26 5.14
C VAL A 264 -21.15 -15.45 4.21
N CYS A 265 -20.60 -15.39 3.00
CA CYS A 265 -20.55 -16.54 2.09
C CYS A 265 -19.09 -16.78 1.71
N LEU A 266 -18.62 -18.01 1.93
CA LEU A 266 -17.30 -18.46 1.50
C LEU A 266 -17.45 -19.25 0.21
N CYS A 267 -17.03 -18.67 -0.91
CA CYS A 267 -17.06 -19.30 -2.21
C CYS A 267 -15.69 -19.88 -2.58
N THR A 268 -15.60 -21.21 -2.70
CA THR A 268 -14.35 -21.94 -2.92
C THR A 268 -14.33 -22.66 -4.26
N ALA A 269 -13.22 -22.57 -4.99
CA ALA A 269 -13.00 -23.28 -6.25
C ALA A 269 -11.54 -23.10 -6.71
N PRO A 270 -10.96 -24.00 -7.52
CA PRO A 270 -9.67 -23.78 -8.16
C PRO A 270 -9.60 -22.52 -9.06
N ALA A 271 -8.40 -22.14 -9.50
CA ALA A 271 -8.23 -21.07 -10.49
C ALA A 271 -8.92 -21.44 -11.82
N GLY A 272 -9.45 -20.45 -12.54
CA GLY A 272 -10.12 -20.67 -13.83
C GLY A 272 -11.60 -21.08 -13.76
N PHE A 273 -12.13 -21.44 -12.58
CA PHE A 273 -13.53 -21.90 -12.42
C PHE A 273 -14.59 -20.78 -12.42
N GLY A 274 -14.18 -19.52 -12.62
CA GLY A 274 -15.10 -18.39 -12.76
C GLY A 274 -15.59 -17.74 -11.46
N LYS A 275 -14.97 -18.01 -10.30
CA LYS A 275 -15.34 -17.38 -9.00
C LYS A 275 -15.50 -15.86 -9.08
N SER A 276 -14.46 -15.17 -9.53
CA SER A 276 -14.47 -13.71 -9.64
C SER A 276 -15.50 -13.25 -10.68
N ARG A 277 -15.70 -13.99 -11.77
CA ARG A 277 -16.74 -13.69 -12.78
C ARG A 277 -18.16 -13.81 -12.21
N LEU A 278 -18.44 -14.85 -11.43
CA LEU A 278 -19.70 -15.04 -10.71
C LEU A 278 -19.95 -13.91 -9.70
N ALA A 279 -18.94 -13.58 -8.90
CA ALA A 279 -19.03 -12.49 -7.93
C ALA A 279 -19.30 -11.13 -8.60
N LEU A 280 -18.62 -10.84 -9.72
CA LEU A 280 -18.84 -9.62 -10.48
C LEU A 280 -20.23 -9.58 -11.14
N GLN A 281 -20.73 -10.71 -11.66
CA GLN A 281 -22.08 -10.77 -12.22
C GLN A 281 -23.13 -10.50 -11.14
N PHE A 282 -22.95 -11.09 -9.96
CA PHE A 282 -23.81 -10.86 -8.81
C PHE A 282 -23.74 -9.41 -8.29
N ALA A 283 -22.54 -8.83 -8.27
CA ALA A 283 -22.33 -7.43 -7.91
C ALA A 283 -23.07 -6.47 -8.85
N VAL A 284 -23.03 -6.72 -10.15
CA VAL A 284 -23.78 -5.94 -11.15
C VAL A 284 -25.27 -6.03 -10.90
N GLU A 285 -25.79 -7.22 -10.61
CA GLU A 285 -27.21 -7.43 -10.33
C GLU A 285 -27.67 -6.67 -9.09
N LEU A 286 -26.91 -6.73 -7.99
CA LEU A 286 -27.26 -6.02 -6.76
C LEU A 286 -27.05 -4.51 -6.86
N GLY A 287 -26.00 -4.05 -7.55
CA GLY A 287 -25.75 -2.62 -7.73
C GLY A 287 -26.88 -1.91 -8.48
N ARG A 288 -27.53 -2.58 -9.45
CA ARG A 288 -28.75 -2.06 -10.11
C ARG A 288 -29.96 -2.01 -9.17
N ARG A 289 -29.94 -2.74 -8.06
CA ARG A 289 -31.01 -2.79 -7.04
C ARG A 289 -30.74 -1.87 -5.84
N GLU A 290 -29.92 -0.82 -5.99
CA GLU A 290 -29.56 0.14 -4.93
C GLU A 290 -28.72 -0.44 -3.78
N TRP A 291 -28.06 -1.58 -4.01
CA TRP A 291 -27.06 -2.05 -3.05
C TRP A 291 -25.78 -1.23 -3.17
N ALA A 292 -25.16 -0.95 -2.04
CA ALA A 292 -23.78 -0.49 -1.97
C ALA A 292 -22.86 -1.68 -2.26
N VAL A 293 -22.27 -1.72 -3.46
CA VAL A 293 -21.41 -2.84 -3.88
C VAL A 293 -19.98 -2.39 -4.09
N GLY A 294 -19.03 -3.17 -3.59
CA GLY A 294 -17.60 -2.93 -3.82
C GLY A 294 -16.75 -4.19 -3.64
N VAL A 295 -15.58 -4.21 -4.28
CA VAL A 295 -14.56 -5.24 -4.04
C VAL A 295 -13.51 -4.64 -3.11
N LEU A 296 -13.33 -5.21 -1.92
CA LEU A 296 -12.37 -4.73 -0.92
C LEU A 296 -10.96 -4.66 -1.52
N ARG A 297 -10.24 -3.57 -1.23
CA ARG A 297 -8.85 -3.43 -1.65
C ARG A 297 -7.92 -4.09 -0.64
N PRO A 298 -6.94 -4.91 -1.08
CA PRO A 298 -5.96 -5.52 -0.18
C PRO A 298 -5.07 -4.52 0.57
N ASP A 299 -5.05 -3.25 0.17
CA ASP A 299 -4.29 -2.16 0.81
C ASP A 299 -5.18 -1.18 1.59
N ALA A 300 -6.46 -1.50 1.82
CA ALA A 300 -7.39 -0.62 2.51
C ALA A 300 -6.93 -0.36 3.97
N PRO A 301 -6.64 0.90 4.36
CA PRO A 301 -6.12 1.18 5.68
C PRO A 301 -7.21 1.00 6.75
N SER A 302 -6.89 0.30 7.85
CA SER A 302 -7.86 -0.14 8.86
C SER A 302 -8.70 0.99 9.46
N HIS A 303 -8.13 2.19 9.63
CA HIS A 303 -8.87 3.35 10.15
C HIS A 303 -10.01 3.84 9.24
N ARG A 304 -9.95 3.55 7.93
CA ARG A 304 -11.02 3.90 6.98
C ARG A 304 -12.13 2.86 6.94
N LEU A 305 -11.87 1.63 7.38
CA LEU A 305 -12.89 0.58 7.47
C LEU A 305 -14.01 0.95 8.46
N ALA A 306 -13.75 1.87 9.39
CA ALA A 306 -14.77 2.44 10.29
C ALA A 306 -15.98 3.05 9.54
N ARG A 307 -15.81 3.48 8.28
CA ARG A 307 -16.90 3.96 7.42
C ARG A 307 -17.98 2.91 7.15
N ILE A 308 -17.66 1.62 7.26
CA ILE A 308 -18.62 0.52 7.09
C ILE A 308 -19.76 0.63 8.13
N ALA A 309 -19.45 1.05 9.35
CA ALA A 309 -20.44 1.23 10.41
C ALA A 309 -21.47 2.34 10.10
N GLU A 310 -21.15 3.26 9.19
CA GLU A 310 -21.99 4.41 8.82
C GLU A 310 -22.98 4.10 7.67
N LEU A 311 -22.82 2.94 7.00
CA LEU A 311 -23.64 2.52 5.85
C LEU A 311 -25.07 2.17 6.27
N GLN A 312 -26.04 2.80 5.60
CA GLN A 312 -27.48 2.62 5.79
C GLN A 312 -28.17 1.87 4.64
N ALA A 313 -27.49 1.65 3.51
CA ALA A 313 -28.01 0.87 2.40
C ALA A 313 -27.65 -0.63 2.55
N PRO A 314 -28.43 -1.55 1.94
CA PRO A 314 -28.02 -2.93 1.72
C PRO A 314 -26.63 -2.96 1.09
N THR A 315 -25.69 -3.71 1.66
CA THR A 315 -24.27 -3.64 1.26
C THR A 315 -23.75 -5.02 0.89
N LEU A 316 -23.13 -5.14 -0.28
CA LEU A 316 -22.34 -6.30 -0.68
C LEU A 316 -20.87 -5.89 -0.77
N LEU A 317 -20.02 -6.49 0.06
CA LEU A 317 -18.58 -6.35 -0.05
C LEU A 317 -17.97 -7.68 -0.49
N ILE A 318 -17.15 -7.64 -1.54
CA ILE A 318 -16.48 -8.82 -2.10
C ILE A 318 -15.02 -8.79 -1.68
N VAL A 319 -14.49 -9.91 -1.19
CA VAL A 319 -13.06 -10.08 -0.89
C VAL A 319 -12.51 -11.12 -1.86
N ASP A 320 -11.70 -10.65 -2.81
CA ASP A 320 -11.07 -11.49 -3.83
C ASP A 320 -9.72 -12.00 -3.30
N ASP A 321 -9.59 -13.31 -3.12
CA ASP A 321 -8.51 -13.97 -2.36
C ASP A 321 -8.58 -13.70 -0.84
N GLY A 322 -9.61 -14.27 -0.21
CA GLY A 322 -9.84 -14.17 1.23
C GLY A 322 -8.68 -14.65 2.10
N LYS A 323 -7.90 -15.63 1.62
CA LYS A 323 -6.74 -16.18 2.34
C LYS A 323 -5.64 -15.12 2.49
N ALA A 324 -5.34 -14.39 1.41
CA ALA A 324 -4.37 -13.30 1.41
C ALA A 324 -4.86 -12.03 2.15
N GLN A 325 -6.15 -11.94 2.47
CA GLN A 325 -6.77 -10.76 3.10
C GLN A 325 -7.36 -11.05 4.48
N THR A 326 -6.87 -12.10 5.14
CA THR A 326 -7.39 -12.57 6.44
C THR A 326 -7.41 -11.46 7.50
N ASP A 327 -6.36 -10.63 7.56
CA ASP A 327 -6.24 -9.54 8.53
C ASP A 327 -7.20 -8.37 8.29
N GLN A 328 -7.80 -8.26 7.10
CA GLN A 328 -8.82 -7.24 6.80
C GLN A 328 -10.24 -7.73 7.03
N LEU A 329 -10.48 -9.04 6.93
CA LEU A 329 -11.79 -9.64 7.15
C LEU A 329 -12.33 -9.34 8.55
N LEU A 330 -11.48 -9.42 9.59
CA LEU A 330 -11.88 -9.14 10.97
C LEU A 330 -12.34 -7.69 11.17
N PRO A 331 -11.54 -6.65 10.86
CA PRO A 331 -12.00 -5.26 10.96
C PRO A 331 -13.26 -4.98 10.15
N VAL A 332 -13.41 -5.55 8.95
CA VAL A 332 -14.63 -5.38 8.13
C VAL A 332 -15.86 -5.90 8.87
N LEU A 333 -15.78 -7.12 9.41
CA LEU A 333 -16.88 -7.74 10.14
C LEU A 333 -17.18 -7.03 11.46
N GLU A 334 -16.15 -6.61 12.21
CA GLU A 334 -16.32 -5.83 13.44
C GLU A 334 -17.00 -4.48 13.19
N GLN A 335 -16.66 -3.79 12.08
CA GLN A 335 -17.32 -2.54 11.73
C GLN A 335 -18.73 -2.77 11.17
N ALA A 336 -18.95 -3.88 10.45
CA ALA A 336 -20.28 -4.28 10.03
C ALA A 336 -21.19 -4.59 11.26
N ALA A 337 -20.66 -5.26 12.29
CA ALA A 337 -21.36 -5.57 13.55
C ALA A 337 -21.78 -4.31 14.32
N ARG A 338 -21.10 -3.19 14.11
CA ARG A 338 -21.41 -1.89 14.73
C ARG A 338 -22.44 -1.06 13.95
N ARG A 339 -22.91 -1.55 12.80
CA ARG A 339 -23.93 -0.83 12.01
C ARG A 339 -25.22 -0.72 12.81
N THR A 340 -25.77 0.50 12.86
CA THR A 340 -27.07 0.77 13.49
C THR A 340 -28.25 0.49 12.54
N SER A 341 -27.98 0.08 11.30
CA SER A 341 -28.97 -0.16 10.27
C SER A 341 -29.40 -1.62 10.28
N GLU A 342 -30.71 -1.89 10.15
CA GLU A 342 -31.23 -3.25 9.96
C GLU A 342 -31.04 -3.77 8.51
N THR A 343 -30.52 -2.92 7.60
CA THR A 343 -30.30 -3.31 6.21
C THR A 343 -29.23 -4.38 6.07
N PRO A 344 -29.43 -5.37 5.18
CA PRO A 344 -28.52 -6.51 5.06
C PRO A 344 -27.08 -6.10 4.71
N PHE A 345 -26.12 -6.69 5.42
CA PHE A 345 -24.70 -6.68 5.08
C PHE A 345 -24.30 -8.07 4.57
N ARG A 346 -23.72 -8.13 3.39
CA ARG A 346 -23.30 -9.38 2.74
C ARG A 346 -21.81 -9.31 2.46
N LEU A 347 -21.05 -10.23 3.03
CA LEU A 347 -19.62 -10.37 2.77
C LEU A 347 -19.39 -11.64 1.94
N LEU A 348 -19.00 -11.47 0.67
CA LEU A 348 -18.69 -12.58 -0.22
C LEU A 348 -17.17 -12.77 -0.28
N VAL A 349 -16.67 -13.85 0.31
CA VAL A 349 -15.25 -14.17 0.38
C VAL A 349 -14.93 -15.22 -0.68
N LEU A 350 -14.03 -14.90 -1.61
CA LEU A 350 -13.58 -15.81 -2.66
C LEU A 350 -12.26 -16.44 -2.24
N ALA A 351 -12.18 -17.77 -2.22
CA ALA A 351 -10.95 -18.51 -1.91
C ALA A 351 -10.75 -19.68 -2.87
N ARG A 352 -9.53 -20.22 -2.92
CA ARG A 352 -9.24 -21.41 -3.74
C ARG A 352 -9.79 -22.68 -3.10
N GLU A 353 -9.61 -22.77 -1.80
CA GLU A 353 -9.94 -23.91 -0.96
C GLU A 353 -10.40 -23.39 0.41
N GLU A 354 -11.28 -24.16 1.04
CA GLU A 354 -11.55 -24.02 2.47
C GLU A 354 -10.39 -24.71 3.21
N GLY A 355 -9.82 -24.04 4.22
CA GLY A 355 -8.64 -24.56 4.91
C GLY A 355 -8.49 -23.99 6.32
N PRO A 356 -7.43 -24.38 7.05
CA PRO A 356 -7.25 -24.06 8.47
C PRO A 356 -7.27 -22.55 8.79
N TRP A 357 -7.03 -21.71 7.79
CA TRP A 357 -7.09 -20.25 7.90
C TRP A 357 -8.51 -19.74 8.22
N TRP A 358 -9.56 -20.43 7.75
CA TRP A 358 -10.96 -20.06 8.01
C TRP A 358 -11.34 -20.32 9.47
N ASP A 359 -10.97 -21.49 9.99
CA ASP A 359 -11.17 -21.83 11.42
C ASP A 359 -10.35 -20.91 12.33
N ALA A 360 -9.12 -20.58 11.93
CA ALA A 360 -8.29 -19.63 12.66
C ALA A 360 -8.92 -18.23 12.69
N LEU A 361 -9.55 -17.79 11.61
CA LEU A 361 -10.28 -16.52 11.54
C LEU A 361 -11.47 -16.51 12.51
N ILE A 362 -12.27 -17.59 12.54
CA ILE A 362 -13.39 -17.76 13.48
C ILE A 362 -12.89 -17.74 14.94
N LYS A 363 -11.74 -18.34 15.24
CA LYS A 363 -11.17 -18.35 16.60
C LYS A 363 -10.58 -17.01 17.04
N ARG A 364 -9.98 -16.25 16.12
CA ARG A 364 -9.34 -14.95 16.38
C ARG A 364 -10.33 -13.82 16.61
N THR A 365 -11.55 -13.92 16.10
CA THR A 365 -12.55 -12.86 16.26
C THR A 365 -12.99 -12.76 17.72
N ASN A 366 -13.07 -11.54 18.27
CA ASN A 366 -13.51 -11.29 19.65
C ASN A 366 -14.96 -10.78 19.73
N ASP A 367 -15.45 -10.16 18.66
CA ASP A 367 -16.82 -9.63 18.58
C ASP A 367 -17.84 -10.77 18.37
N ALA A 368 -18.91 -10.77 19.17
CA ALA A 368 -19.89 -11.85 19.17
C ALA A 368 -20.68 -11.92 17.85
N GLY A 369 -21.07 -10.77 17.29
CA GLY A 369 -21.81 -10.70 16.03
C GLY A 369 -20.94 -11.08 14.83
N ALA A 370 -19.68 -10.65 14.82
CA ALA A 370 -18.71 -11.08 13.81
C ALA A 370 -18.44 -12.59 13.89
N ARG A 371 -18.34 -13.16 15.10
CA ARG A 371 -18.16 -14.61 15.31
C ARG A 371 -19.35 -15.40 14.79
N GLU A 372 -20.55 -14.98 15.15
CA GLU A 372 -21.80 -15.62 14.70
C GLU A 372 -21.89 -15.63 13.17
N ALA A 373 -21.63 -14.48 12.53
CA ALA A 373 -21.67 -14.35 11.07
C ALA A 373 -20.64 -15.23 10.34
N LEU A 374 -19.45 -15.43 10.91
CA LEU A 374 -18.45 -16.36 10.36
C LEU A 374 -18.82 -17.83 10.61
N SER A 375 -19.34 -18.15 11.79
CA SER A 375 -19.73 -19.52 12.15
C SER A 375 -20.95 -20.03 11.38
N THR A 376 -21.83 -19.12 10.96
CA THR A 376 -23.03 -19.39 10.16
C THR A 376 -22.81 -19.12 8.66
N ALA A 377 -21.55 -18.93 8.24
CA ALA A 377 -21.23 -18.59 6.88
C ALA A 377 -21.70 -19.66 5.89
N LEU A 378 -22.27 -19.21 4.77
CA LEU A 378 -22.68 -20.10 3.68
C LEU A 378 -21.42 -20.60 2.94
N GLY A 379 -21.06 -21.87 3.16
CA GLY A 379 -20.09 -22.57 2.33
C GLY A 379 -20.66 -22.83 0.93
N MET A 380 -19.99 -22.31 -0.10
CA MET A 380 -20.42 -22.43 -1.50
C MET A 380 -19.26 -22.89 -2.40
N PRO A 381 -18.91 -24.19 -2.38
CA PRO A 381 -17.97 -24.76 -3.33
C PRO A 381 -18.56 -24.68 -4.75
N LEU A 382 -17.78 -24.21 -5.73
CA LEU A 382 -18.21 -24.19 -7.13
C LEU A 382 -17.77 -25.48 -7.84
N PRO A 383 -18.71 -26.23 -8.45
CA PRO A 383 -18.37 -27.42 -9.22
C PRO A 383 -17.61 -27.06 -10.50
N LEU A 384 -16.88 -28.02 -11.09
CA LEU A 384 -16.38 -27.87 -12.46
C LEU A 384 -17.57 -27.75 -13.41
N GLN A 385 -17.55 -26.72 -14.25
CA GLN A 385 -18.60 -26.52 -15.25
C GLN A 385 -18.21 -27.32 -16.49
N HIS A 386 -18.83 -28.48 -16.70
CA HIS A 386 -18.63 -29.24 -17.93
C HIS A 386 -19.23 -28.47 -19.11
N ILE A 387 -18.37 -27.99 -20.01
CA ILE A 387 -18.77 -27.42 -21.30
C ILE A 387 -18.79 -28.57 -22.31
N SER A 388 -19.94 -28.86 -22.91
CA SER A 388 -20.06 -29.87 -23.96
C SER A 388 -19.15 -29.53 -25.15
N GLU A 389 -18.72 -30.52 -25.94
CA GLU A 389 -17.87 -30.29 -27.11
C GLU A 389 -18.45 -29.23 -28.09
N PRO A 390 -19.75 -29.27 -28.45
CA PRO A 390 -20.36 -28.19 -29.24
C PRO A 390 -20.31 -26.84 -28.54
N GLY A 391 -20.50 -26.82 -27.21
CA GLY A 391 -20.44 -25.61 -26.39
C GLY A 391 -19.03 -25.01 -26.30
N ARG A 392 -17.96 -25.82 -26.35
CA ARG A 392 -16.57 -25.34 -26.37
C ARG A 392 -16.27 -24.62 -27.68
N ALA A 393 -16.74 -25.18 -28.80
CA ALA A 393 -16.61 -24.57 -30.12
C ALA A 393 -17.34 -23.22 -30.19
N GLU A 394 -18.57 -23.15 -29.67
CA GLU A 394 -19.35 -21.91 -29.61
C GLU A 394 -18.70 -20.86 -28.68
N ALA A 395 -18.23 -21.29 -27.51
CA ALA A 395 -17.54 -20.42 -26.56
C ALA A 395 -16.22 -19.86 -27.12
N PHE A 396 -15.47 -20.65 -27.91
CA PHE A 396 -14.30 -20.15 -28.62
C PHE A 396 -14.67 -19.05 -29.62
N ASP A 397 -15.69 -19.27 -30.46
CA ASP A 397 -16.12 -18.27 -31.45
C ASP A 397 -16.63 -16.98 -30.78
N ASN A 398 -17.37 -17.14 -29.68
CA ASN A 398 -17.82 -16.02 -28.87
C ASN A 398 -16.64 -15.26 -28.25
N ALA A 399 -15.56 -15.95 -27.85
CA ALA A 399 -14.38 -15.31 -27.31
C ALA A 399 -13.62 -14.54 -28.38
N VAL A 400 -13.45 -15.11 -29.58
CA VAL A 400 -12.86 -14.42 -30.74
C VAL A 400 -13.64 -13.14 -31.04
N ARG A 401 -14.98 -13.24 -31.17
CA ARG A 401 -15.85 -12.07 -31.39
C ARG A 401 -15.73 -11.02 -30.27
N GLY A 402 -15.64 -11.48 -29.02
CA GLY A 402 -15.53 -10.60 -27.85
C GLY A 402 -14.21 -9.84 -27.75
N PHE A 403 -13.11 -10.41 -28.25
CA PHE A 403 -11.80 -9.74 -28.22
C PHE A 403 -11.64 -8.66 -29.28
N ILE A 404 -12.30 -8.77 -30.45
CA ILE A 404 -12.18 -7.81 -31.55
C ILE A 404 -12.33 -6.34 -31.10
N PRO A 405 -13.44 -5.93 -30.43
CA PRO A 405 -13.60 -4.54 -30.02
C PRO A 405 -12.63 -4.11 -28.90
N LEU A 406 -12.02 -5.05 -28.16
CA LEU A 406 -11.10 -4.75 -27.06
C LEU A 406 -9.65 -4.63 -27.54
N LEU A 407 -9.24 -5.46 -28.50
CA LEU A 407 -7.90 -5.38 -29.12
C LEU A 407 -7.69 -4.06 -29.84
N SER A 408 -8.75 -3.54 -30.48
CA SER A 408 -8.75 -2.22 -31.11
C SER A 408 -8.57 -1.05 -30.13
N GLN A 409 -8.73 -1.27 -28.82
CA GLN A 409 -8.52 -0.26 -27.78
C GLN A 409 -7.07 -0.20 -27.29
N ILE A 410 -6.25 -1.22 -27.57
CA ILE A 410 -4.84 -1.24 -27.19
C ILE A 410 -4.06 -0.41 -28.21
N PRO A 411 -3.34 0.65 -27.81
CA PRO A 411 -2.68 1.58 -28.74
C PRO A 411 -1.77 0.91 -29.77
N ASP A 412 -1.00 -0.11 -29.36
CA ASP A 412 -0.06 -0.82 -30.24
C ASP A 412 -0.75 -1.78 -31.23
N LEU A 413 -2.05 -2.03 -31.03
CA LEU A 413 -2.87 -2.99 -31.77
C LEU A 413 -4.06 -2.35 -32.49
N SER A 414 -4.30 -1.05 -32.30
CA SER A 414 -5.49 -0.35 -32.79
C SER A 414 -5.58 -0.23 -34.31
N ASN A 415 -4.44 -0.23 -35.01
CA ASN A 415 -4.38 -0.03 -36.47
C ASN A 415 -4.63 -1.30 -37.29
N ARG A 416 -4.93 -2.44 -36.66
CA ARG A 416 -5.12 -3.73 -37.33
C ARG A 416 -6.60 -4.01 -37.60
N HIS A 417 -6.89 -4.61 -38.75
CA HIS A 417 -8.26 -5.02 -39.11
C HIS A 417 -8.62 -6.37 -38.47
N TRP A 418 -8.86 -6.35 -37.15
CA TRP A 418 -9.15 -7.55 -36.35
C TRP A 418 -10.34 -8.38 -36.84
N GLN A 419 -11.34 -7.74 -37.46
CA GLN A 419 -12.48 -8.42 -38.06
C GLN A 419 -12.04 -9.36 -39.19
N GLY A 420 -11.18 -8.88 -40.11
CA GLY A 420 -10.67 -9.70 -41.20
C GLY A 420 -9.66 -10.75 -40.73
N ILE A 421 -8.87 -10.46 -39.69
CA ILE A 421 -7.97 -11.45 -39.08
C ILE A 421 -8.80 -12.59 -38.48
N ALA A 422 -9.89 -12.29 -37.76
CA ALA A 422 -10.75 -13.29 -37.15
C ALA A 422 -11.34 -14.28 -38.17
N GLU A 423 -11.62 -13.84 -39.40
CA GLU A 423 -12.13 -14.69 -40.49
C GLU A 423 -11.07 -15.68 -41.04
N THR A 424 -9.79 -15.40 -40.82
CA THR A 424 -8.67 -16.27 -41.27
C THR A 424 -8.25 -17.33 -40.24
N ILE A 425 -8.75 -17.24 -39.01
CA ILE A 425 -8.35 -18.12 -37.91
C ILE A 425 -8.92 -19.52 -38.12
N SER A 426 -8.04 -20.52 -38.08
CA SER A 426 -8.46 -21.92 -37.95
C SER A 426 -8.68 -22.27 -36.48
N LYS A 427 -9.86 -22.82 -36.16
CA LYS A 427 -10.20 -23.27 -34.81
C LYS A 427 -9.28 -24.44 -34.40
N PRO A 428 -8.61 -24.39 -33.24
CA PRO A 428 -7.80 -25.51 -32.76
C PRO A 428 -8.68 -26.72 -32.37
N PRO A 429 -8.12 -27.94 -32.27
CA PRO A 429 -8.87 -29.09 -31.76
C PRO A 429 -9.23 -28.87 -30.27
N LEU A 430 -10.53 -28.69 -29.99
CA LEU A 430 -11.07 -28.35 -28.66
C LEU A 430 -11.63 -29.58 -27.90
N ASP A 431 -11.33 -30.78 -28.38
CA ASP A 431 -11.67 -32.08 -27.78
C ASP A 431 -10.91 -32.33 -26.46
N ASN A 432 -9.70 -31.77 -26.34
CA ASN A 432 -8.84 -31.91 -25.16
C ASN A 432 -9.50 -31.37 -23.85
N PRO A 433 -9.48 -32.14 -22.73
CA PRO A 433 -9.93 -31.70 -21.40
C PRO A 433 -9.27 -30.40 -20.89
N ALA A 434 -8.10 -30.02 -21.40
CA ALA A 434 -7.46 -28.74 -21.10
C ALA A 434 -8.33 -27.51 -21.45
N PHE A 435 -9.36 -27.69 -22.29
CA PHE A 435 -10.33 -26.65 -22.66
C PHE A 435 -11.66 -26.74 -21.88
N ASP A 436 -11.73 -27.53 -20.82
CA ASP A 436 -12.93 -27.67 -19.97
C ASP A 436 -13.30 -26.38 -19.22
N THR A 437 -12.38 -25.39 -19.15
CA THR A 437 -12.66 -24.11 -18.50
C THR A 437 -12.87 -22.98 -19.51
N VAL A 438 -13.72 -22.03 -19.14
CA VAL A 438 -13.94 -20.80 -19.90
C VAL A 438 -12.64 -19.99 -20.04
N GLY A 439 -11.80 -19.99 -18.99
CA GLY A 439 -10.51 -19.28 -19.02
C GLY A 439 -9.53 -19.86 -20.03
N SER A 440 -9.42 -21.19 -20.13
CA SER A 440 -8.58 -21.85 -21.14
C SER A 440 -9.06 -21.56 -22.57
N LEU A 441 -10.38 -21.50 -22.80
CA LEU A 441 -10.95 -21.16 -24.11
C LEU A 441 -10.67 -19.70 -24.51
N GLN A 442 -10.73 -18.76 -23.56
CA GLN A 442 -10.36 -17.37 -23.79
C GLN A 442 -8.88 -17.21 -24.15
N VAL A 443 -7.98 -17.90 -23.45
CA VAL A 443 -6.55 -17.91 -23.77
C VAL A 443 -6.33 -18.49 -25.16
N ALA A 444 -7.00 -19.59 -25.52
CA ALA A 444 -6.90 -20.20 -26.83
C ALA A 444 -7.36 -19.26 -27.95
N ALA A 445 -8.49 -18.58 -27.78
CA ALA A 445 -9.02 -17.62 -28.74
C ALA A 445 -8.10 -16.39 -28.92
N LEU A 446 -7.59 -15.83 -27.82
CA LEU A 446 -6.65 -14.70 -27.88
C LEU A 446 -5.33 -15.10 -28.54
N ARG A 447 -4.81 -16.29 -28.22
CA ARG A 447 -3.60 -16.85 -28.83
C ARG A 447 -3.78 -17.05 -30.33
N ALA A 448 -4.94 -17.56 -30.77
CA ALA A 448 -5.26 -17.75 -32.19
C ALA A 448 -5.34 -16.42 -32.95
N LEU A 449 -5.97 -15.40 -32.36
CA LEU A 449 -6.02 -14.04 -32.92
C LEU A 449 -4.63 -13.43 -33.07
N LEU A 450 -3.78 -13.56 -32.05
CA LEU A 450 -2.41 -13.04 -32.10
C LEU A 450 -1.54 -13.81 -33.09
N ALA A 451 -1.68 -15.13 -33.21
CA ALA A 451 -0.91 -15.92 -34.17
C ALA A 451 -1.27 -15.65 -35.63
N ALA A 452 -2.52 -15.25 -35.91
CA ALA A 452 -2.98 -14.90 -37.26
C ALA A 452 -2.68 -13.43 -37.65
N ALA A 453 -2.30 -12.59 -36.68
CA ALA A 453 -1.94 -11.20 -36.92
C ALA A 453 -0.45 -11.04 -37.27
N PRO A 454 -0.08 -10.06 -38.12
CA PRO A 454 1.32 -9.73 -38.38
C PRO A 454 1.95 -8.96 -37.20
N ASP A 455 3.26 -9.18 -37.00
CA ASP A 455 4.13 -8.51 -36.02
C ASP A 455 3.69 -8.65 -34.55
N THR A 456 3.20 -9.84 -34.17
CA THR A 456 2.66 -10.14 -32.83
C THR A 456 3.41 -11.29 -32.12
N ASP A 457 4.52 -11.80 -32.67
CA ASP A 457 5.26 -12.94 -32.10
C ASP A 457 5.78 -12.69 -30.67
N GLU A 458 6.26 -11.48 -30.40
CA GLU A 458 6.73 -11.08 -29.06
C GLU A 458 5.58 -11.06 -28.03
N LEU A 459 4.41 -10.60 -28.48
CA LEU A 459 3.20 -10.52 -27.68
C LEU A 459 2.61 -11.90 -27.41
N LEU A 460 2.67 -12.80 -28.40
CA LEU A 460 2.31 -14.21 -28.28
C LEU A 460 3.19 -14.91 -27.25
N ARG A 461 4.52 -14.68 -27.30
CA ARG A 461 5.47 -15.23 -26.33
C ARG A 461 5.23 -14.73 -24.91
N SER A 462 4.95 -13.42 -24.78
CA SER A 462 4.61 -12.80 -23.49
C SER A 462 3.32 -13.37 -22.90
N LEU A 463 2.31 -13.65 -23.74
CA LEU A 463 1.07 -14.30 -23.32
C LEU A 463 1.34 -15.74 -22.83
N ASP A 464 2.13 -16.51 -23.59
CA ASP A 464 2.47 -17.90 -23.23
C ASP A 464 3.28 -17.97 -21.92
N GLU A 465 4.19 -17.03 -21.69
CA GLU A 465 4.92 -16.91 -20.42
C GLU A 465 3.99 -16.59 -19.24
N PHE A 466 3.04 -15.65 -19.43
CA PHE A 466 2.05 -15.31 -18.41
C PHE A 466 1.15 -16.51 -18.06
N VAL A 467 0.66 -17.23 -19.06
CA VAL A 467 -0.18 -18.42 -18.87
C VAL A 467 0.60 -19.50 -18.11
N SER A 468 1.88 -19.68 -18.43
CA SER A 468 2.77 -20.62 -17.74
C SER A 468 2.97 -20.26 -16.26
N ARG A 469 3.16 -18.97 -15.93
CA ARG A 469 3.25 -18.46 -14.55
C ARG A 469 1.92 -18.53 -13.79
N SER A 470 0.79 -18.42 -14.48
CA SER A 470 -0.55 -18.43 -13.87
C SER A 470 -0.99 -19.84 -13.45
N HIS A 471 -0.58 -20.85 -14.21
CA HIS A 471 -0.79 -22.26 -13.87
C HIS A 471 0.14 -22.74 -12.76
N ASN A 472 1.31 -22.11 -12.59
CA ASN A 472 2.27 -22.35 -11.50
C ASN A 472 2.57 -21.05 -10.73
N PRO A 473 1.70 -20.61 -9.80
CA PRO A 473 1.97 -19.42 -9.02
C PRO A 473 3.23 -19.61 -8.17
N PRO A 474 4.11 -18.59 -8.03
CA PRO A 474 5.17 -18.63 -7.03
C PRO A 474 4.52 -18.75 -5.65
N GLN A 475 4.92 -19.76 -4.89
CA GLN A 475 4.41 -20.00 -3.54
C GLN A 475 4.59 -18.74 -2.69
N ALA A 476 3.49 -18.27 -2.09
CA ALA A 476 3.46 -17.08 -1.23
C ALA A 476 4.46 -17.24 -0.07
N LEU A 477 5.35 -16.25 0.08
CA LEU A 477 6.22 -16.10 1.25
C LEU A 477 5.35 -15.93 2.50
N PRO A 478 5.62 -16.63 3.62
CA PRO A 478 4.78 -16.50 4.81
C PRO A 478 5.00 -15.15 5.49
N GLU A 479 3.89 -14.49 5.81
CA GLU A 479 3.79 -13.28 6.62
C GLU A 479 4.55 -13.40 7.94
N SER A 480 5.20 -12.30 8.31
CA SER A 480 5.87 -12.06 9.59
C SER A 480 4.84 -12.01 10.71
N GLN A 481 4.74 -13.10 11.49
CA GLN A 481 4.05 -13.09 12.77
C GLN A 481 4.85 -12.26 13.78
N SER A 482 4.15 -11.30 14.39
CA SER A 482 4.60 -10.55 15.55
C SER A 482 4.95 -11.48 16.70
N ALA A 483 6.12 -11.25 17.29
CA ALA A 483 6.69 -11.90 18.44
C ALA A 483 5.71 -12.06 19.62
N GLN A 484 5.37 -13.32 19.91
CA GLN A 484 5.20 -13.84 21.27
C GLN A 484 5.72 -15.27 21.27
N ASP A 485 6.98 -15.44 21.67
CA ASP A 485 7.57 -16.73 22.02
C ASP A 485 6.99 -17.23 23.35
N PRO A 486 6.47 -18.47 23.41
CA PRO A 486 6.81 -19.38 24.48
C PRO A 486 7.94 -20.27 23.96
N ALA A 487 9.07 -20.23 24.67
CA ALA A 487 10.19 -21.16 24.61
C ALA A 487 10.08 -22.31 23.59
N SER A 488 10.99 -22.27 22.61
CA SER A 488 11.39 -23.37 21.74
C SER A 488 11.24 -24.75 22.40
N SER A 489 10.19 -25.48 22.04
CA SER A 489 10.24 -26.94 22.08
C SER A 489 11.23 -27.37 20.99
N PRO A 490 12.35 -28.05 21.33
CA PRO A 490 13.27 -28.57 20.33
C PRO A 490 12.52 -29.65 19.52
N GLY A 491 12.13 -29.34 18.28
CA GLY A 491 11.51 -30.32 17.38
C GLY A 491 10.44 -29.84 16.39
N SER A 492 10.15 -28.54 16.24
CA SER A 492 9.16 -28.10 15.24
C SER A 492 9.74 -28.08 13.82
N LEU A 493 9.28 -28.99 12.96
CA LEU A 493 9.73 -29.16 11.57
C LEU A 493 9.35 -28.01 10.62
N HIS A 494 10.22 -27.73 9.65
CA HIS A 494 9.97 -26.81 8.54
C HIS A 494 9.84 -27.56 7.19
N THR A 495 8.63 -28.00 6.84
CA THR A 495 8.32 -28.60 5.53
C THR A 495 8.35 -27.62 4.34
N ARG A 496 8.68 -26.35 4.59
CA ARG A 496 8.75 -25.27 3.57
C ARG A 496 10.16 -24.96 3.09
N GLY A 497 11.17 -25.71 3.56
CA GLY A 497 12.59 -25.38 3.36
C GLY A 497 13.01 -24.13 4.15
N PHE A 498 14.28 -23.71 3.97
CA PHE A 498 14.83 -22.57 4.69
C PHE A 498 14.70 -21.27 3.89
N GLY A 499 13.93 -20.32 4.41
CA GLY A 499 13.78 -19.00 3.81
C GLY A 499 15.02 -18.11 3.94
N ASP A 500 15.17 -17.16 3.02
CA ASP A 500 16.18 -16.10 3.07
C ASP A 500 15.76 -14.96 4.01
N ARG A 501 15.40 -15.33 5.25
CA ARG A 501 15.06 -14.40 6.33
C ARG A 501 16.32 -14.05 7.12
N LEU A 502 16.38 -12.81 7.60
CA LEU A 502 17.43 -12.35 8.53
C LEU A 502 17.41 -13.22 9.79
N ALA A 503 18.59 -13.61 10.25
CA ALA A 503 18.69 -14.38 11.49
C ALA A 503 18.31 -13.50 12.70
N GLU A 504 17.65 -14.11 13.68
CA GLU A 504 17.30 -13.44 14.94
C GLU A 504 18.40 -13.58 16.00
N ALA A 505 19.21 -14.63 15.90
CA ALA A 505 20.35 -14.89 16.75
C ALA A 505 21.64 -14.99 15.92
N ASP A 506 22.76 -14.63 16.54
CA ASP A 506 24.08 -14.74 15.95
C ASP A 506 24.59 -16.19 16.03
N LEU A 507 24.32 -16.96 14.99
CA LEU A 507 24.73 -18.38 14.88
C LEU A 507 26.14 -18.57 14.30
N ILE A 508 26.84 -17.47 14.00
CA ILE A 508 28.12 -17.48 13.27
C ILE A 508 29.18 -16.59 13.93
N GLY A 509 28.99 -16.24 15.21
CA GLY A 509 30.01 -15.62 16.04
C GLY A 509 30.41 -14.18 15.66
N ARG A 510 29.48 -13.35 15.19
CA ARG A 510 29.72 -11.93 14.82
C ARG A 510 29.61 -10.93 15.95
N THR A 511 29.21 -11.35 17.14
CA THR A 511 28.92 -10.50 18.29
C THR A 511 30.04 -9.50 18.59
N ALA A 512 31.31 -9.94 18.61
CA ALA A 512 32.45 -9.07 18.90
C ALA A 512 32.65 -7.98 17.82
N MET A 513 32.50 -8.34 16.54
CA MET A 513 32.57 -7.40 15.42
C MET A 513 31.43 -6.40 15.46
N VAL A 514 30.21 -6.86 15.72
CA VAL A 514 29.02 -6.01 15.90
C VAL A 514 29.25 -5.01 17.02
N ALA A 515 29.77 -5.45 18.16
CA ALA A 515 30.08 -4.57 19.29
C ALA A 515 31.11 -3.49 18.91
N ALA A 516 32.21 -3.87 18.26
CA ALA A 516 33.27 -2.93 17.85
C ALA A 516 32.80 -1.90 16.82
N ILE A 517 32.01 -2.31 15.83
CA ILE A 517 31.41 -1.37 14.85
C ILE A 517 30.43 -0.44 15.57
N THR A 518 29.67 -0.97 16.52
CA THR A 518 28.72 -0.17 17.31
C THR A 518 29.45 0.84 18.19
N ASP A 519 30.59 0.51 18.79
CA ASP A 519 31.46 1.46 19.51
C ASP A 519 31.91 2.61 18.60
N LEU A 520 32.28 2.30 17.36
CA LEU A 520 32.70 3.31 16.37
C LEU A 520 31.55 4.17 15.84
N LEU A 521 30.31 3.68 15.90
CA LEU A 521 29.10 4.39 15.42
C LEU A 521 28.37 5.13 16.53
N ALA A 522 28.56 4.75 17.79
CA ALA A 522 27.94 5.39 18.92
C ALA A 522 28.44 6.84 19.09
N PRO A 523 27.59 7.75 19.60
CA PRO A 523 28.04 9.09 19.98
C PRO A 523 28.99 9.00 21.19
N PRO A 524 30.05 9.81 21.23
CA PRO A 524 31.00 9.81 22.35
C PRO A 524 30.31 10.20 23.67
N GLU A 525 30.75 9.59 24.76
CA GLU A 525 30.25 9.87 26.11
C GLU A 525 30.48 11.36 26.48
N PRO A 526 29.55 12.02 27.20
CA PRO A 526 29.62 13.46 27.49
C PRO A 526 30.88 13.90 28.26
N ASP A 527 31.52 12.97 28.97
CA ASP A 527 32.70 13.21 29.81
C ASP A 527 34.03 13.00 29.07
N GLU A 528 34.02 12.50 27.82
CA GLU A 528 35.23 12.37 27.01
C GLU A 528 35.54 13.70 26.30
N SER A 529 36.46 14.46 26.88
CA SER A 529 37.01 15.70 26.33
C SER A 529 37.93 15.48 25.12
N ALA A 530 37.49 14.72 24.12
CA ALA A 530 38.19 14.60 22.84
C ALA A 530 37.90 15.84 22.00
N THR A 531 38.61 16.93 22.26
CA THR A 531 38.57 18.14 21.42
C THR A 531 39.46 17.92 20.19
N GLY A 532 38.88 17.40 19.10
CA GLY A 532 39.54 17.24 17.81
C GLY A 532 38.59 16.72 16.73
N ALA A 533 38.90 16.98 15.45
CA ALA A 533 38.11 16.51 14.31
C ALA A 533 37.99 14.96 14.25
N ASP A 534 38.87 14.25 14.97
CA ASP A 534 38.97 12.80 15.05
C ASP A 534 38.08 12.17 16.14
N ALA A 535 37.35 12.97 16.94
CA ALA A 535 36.51 12.50 18.06
C ALA A 535 35.22 11.77 17.64
N HIS A 536 35.01 11.56 16.34
CA HIS A 536 33.70 11.35 15.76
C HIS A 536 33.55 10.04 14.97
N GLY A 537 34.61 9.23 14.88
CA GLY A 537 34.58 7.95 14.17
C GLY A 537 34.36 8.07 12.64
N PRO A 538 34.28 6.93 11.94
CA PRO A 538 34.10 6.89 10.50
C PRO A 538 32.70 7.32 10.06
N THR A 539 32.63 8.12 8.99
CA THR A 539 31.37 8.58 8.37
C THR A 539 30.77 7.54 7.42
N VAL A 540 31.58 6.76 6.73
CA VAL A 540 31.12 5.71 5.81
C VAL A 540 31.80 4.38 6.18
N VAL A 541 30.99 3.46 6.69
CA VAL A 541 31.38 2.09 7.03
C VAL A 541 30.77 1.15 6.00
N ALA A 542 31.58 0.34 5.33
CA ALA A 542 31.10 -0.67 4.39
C ALA A 542 31.23 -2.06 5.02
N LEU A 543 30.14 -2.82 5.04
CA LEU A 543 30.16 -4.26 5.32
C LEU A 543 30.37 -5.00 4.01
N GLU A 544 31.58 -5.48 3.81
CA GLU A 544 32.02 -6.13 2.57
C GLU A 544 31.94 -7.64 2.70
N GLY A 545 31.33 -8.28 1.71
CA GLY A 545 31.34 -9.72 1.62
C GLY A 545 30.55 -10.23 0.42
N PRO A 546 30.83 -11.47 -0.04
CA PRO A 546 30.10 -12.10 -1.12
C PRO A 546 28.59 -12.20 -0.82
N TRP A 547 27.82 -12.54 -1.84
CA TRP A 547 26.40 -12.83 -1.67
C TRP A 547 26.17 -13.96 -0.66
N GLY A 548 25.19 -13.81 0.22
CA GLY A 548 24.87 -14.82 1.24
C GLY A 548 25.80 -14.83 2.47
N SER A 549 26.82 -13.97 2.52
CA SER A 549 27.69 -13.81 3.69
C SER A 549 27.00 -13.19 4.91
N GLY A 550 25.72 -12.79 4.86
CA GLY A 550 24.99 -12.26 6.03
C GLY A 550 25.24 -10.78 6.34
N LYS A 551 25.57 -9.97 5.34
CA LYS A 551 25.69 -8.49 5.45
C LYS A 551 24.47 -7.86 6.13
N SER A 552 23.29 -8.10 5.59
CA SER A 552 22.01 -7.58 6.11
C SER A 552 21.71 -8.04 7.54
N THR A 553 22.08 -9.28 7.89
CA THR A 553 21.92 -9.79 9.27
C THR A 553 22.87 -9.07 10.24
N THR A 554 24.11 -8.81 9.81
CA THR A 554 25.10 -8.08 10.61
C THR A 554 24.67 -6.63 10.84
N MET A 555 24.12 -5.96 9.80
CA MET A 555 23.53 -4.63 9.95
C MET A 555 22.42 -4.57 10.99
N ARG A 556 21.51 -5.55 10.95
CA ARG A 556 20.42 -5.68 11.93
C ARG A 556 20.96 -5.84 13.35
N PHE A 557 22.02 -6.63 13.55
CA PHE A 557 22.64 -6.77 14.87
C PHE A 557 23.31 -5.47 15.34
N ILE A 558 23.98 -4.72 14.44
CA ILE A 558 24.52 -3.39 14.75
C ILE A 558 23.40 -2.44 15.17
N GLU A 559 22.29 -2.41 14.44
CA GLU A 559 21.12 -1.61 14.81
C GLU A 559 20.56 -1.98 16.19
N GLN A 560 20.37 -3.27 16.44
CA GLN A 560 19.85 -3.76 17.73
C GLN A 560 20.76 -3.36 18.89
N GLU A 561 22.08 -3.47 18.71
CA GLU A 561 23.06 -3.09 19.72
C GLU A 561 23.10 -1.57 19.93
N LEU A 562 23.00 -0.76 18.87
CA LEU A 562 22.87 0.71 18.96
C LEU A 562 21.60 1.13 19.73
N ILE A 563 20.50 0.40 19.55
CA ILE A 563 19.25 0.63 20.29
C ILE A 563 19.39 0.19 21.74
N ARG A 564 20.03 -0.95 22.00
CA ARG A 564 20.25 -1.51 23.35
C ARG A 564 21.08 -0.57 24.23
N ARG A 565 22.09 0.08 23.66
CA ARG A 565 22.98 1.01 24.36
C ARG A 565 22.39 2.40 24.62
N ARG A 566 21.12 2.63 24.26
CA ARG A 566 20.45 3.90 24.54
C ARG A 566 20.30 4.11 26.05
N PRO A 567 20.69 5.28 26.60
CA PRO A 567 20.51 5.57 28.01
C PRO A 567 19.01 5.56 28.36
N GLN A 568 18.61 4.74 29.34
CA GLN A 568 17.22 4.69 29.81
C GLN A 568 16.91 5.92 30.68
N PRO A 569 15.75 6.58 30.51
CA PRO A 569 15.40 7.74 31.33
C PRO A 569 15.15 7.32 32.78
N GLU A 570 15.94 7.85 33.73
CA GLU A 570 15.69 7.61 35.15
C GLU A 570 14.31 8.14 35.59
N PRO A 571 13.52 7.34 36.35
CA PRO A 571 12.26 7.80 36.92
C PRO A 571 12.51 8.83 38.03
N LYS A 572 12.14 10.10 37.80
CA LYS A 572 12.28 11.15 38.83
C LYS A 572 11.27 10.95 39.98
N PRO A 573 11.70 11.07 41.25
CA PRO A 573 10.80 11.01 42.40
C PRO A 573 9.89 12.23 42.48
N GLU A 574 8.59 12.00 42.68
CA GLU A 574 7.59 13.06 42.86
C GLU A 574 7.84 13.85 44.15
N ARG A 575 8.40 15.05 44.02
CA ARG A 575 8.41 16.03 45.13
C ARG A 575 7.08 16.76 45.21
N TRP A 576 6.23 16.33 46.15
CA TRP A 576 5.10 17.11 46.65
C TRP A 576 5.58 18.43 47.25
N SER A 577 5.12 19.56 46.72
CA SER A 577 5.28 20.88 47.35
C SER A 577 3.92 21.48 47.72
N ARG A 578 3.82 21.83 49.00
CA ARG A 578 2.68 22.43 49.68
C ARG A 578 2.46 23.88 49.22
N ARG A 579 1.37 24.16 48.49
CA ARG A 579 0.67 25.45 48.50
C ARG A 579 -0.76 25.26 47.99
N TRP A 580 -1.55 24.74 48.92
CA TRP A 580 -2.86 24.12 48.76
C TRP A 580 -3.94 25.18 49.01
N TRP A 581 -4.29 25.96 47.98
CA TRP A 581 -5.59 26.68 47.82
C TRP A 581 -5.65 27.61 46.59
N TRP A 582 -4.53 28.17 46.10
CA TRP A 582 -4.52 29.07 44.91
C TRP A 582 -4.27 28.36 43.56
N SER A 583 -4.03 27.04 43.57
CA SER A 583 -3.62 26.28 42.36
C SER A 583 -4.75 25.51 41.67
N TRP A 584 -5.98 25.53 42.19
CA TRP A 584 -7.07 24.70 41.66
C TRP A 584 -7.57 25.18 40.29
N TRP A 585 -7.58 26.48 40.02
CA TRP A 585 -8.12 27.01 38.75
C TRP A 585 -7.12 27.00 37.56
N TRP A 586 -5.83 26.78 37.80
CA TRP A 586 -4.79 26.69 36.75
C TRP A 586 -4.30 25.27 36.46
N ARG A 587 -4.91 24.24 37.07
CA ARG A 587 -4.58 22.81 36.88
C ARG A 587 -5.43 22.11 35.81
N LEU A 588 -5.87 22.82 34.77
CA LEU A 588 -6.31 22.14 33.55
C LEU A 588 -5.07 21.48 32.92
N PRO A 589 -5.04 20.15 32.72
CA PRO A 589 -3.93 19.49 32.06
C PRO A 589 -3.71 20.18 30.72
N MET A 590 -2.50 20.72 30.52
CA MET A 590 -2.14 21.29 29.23
C MET A 590 -2.39 20.21 28.16
N PRO A 591 -3.17 20.51 27.11
CA PRO A 591 -3.47 19.50 26.11
C PRO A 591 -2.18 18.96 25.48
N ARG A 592 -2.13 17.63 25.31
CA ARG A 592 -1.04 16.89 24.62
C ARG A 592 -0.98 17.17 23.11
N HIS A 593 -1.93 17.94 22.59
CA HIS A 593 -2.05 18.38 21.19
C HIS A 593 -1.76 19.88 21.01
N LEU A 594 -1.40 20.30 19.79
CA LEU A 594 -1.27 21.72 19.48
C LEU A 594 -2.65 22.39 19.53
N SER A 595 -2.82 23.39 20.40
CA SER A 595 -4.10 24.12 20.46
C SER A 595 -4.26 25.12 19.32
N VAL A 596 -5.51 25.39 18.94
CA VAL A 596 -5.83 26.35 17.86
C VAL A 596 -5.23 27.74 18.12
N ARG A 597 -5.34 28.25 19.34
CA ARG A 597 -4.68 29.50 19.76
C ARG A 597 -3.17 29.49 19.53
N SER A 598 -2.51 28.35 19.79
CA SER A 598 -1.07 28.20 19.60
C SER A 598 -0.70 28.18 18.11
N ALA A 599 -1.47 27.46 17.30
CA ALA A 599 -1.30 27.44 15.84
C ALA A 599 -1.47 28.83 15.21
N LEU A 600 -2.51 29.59 15.61
CA LEU A 600 -2.71 30.98 15.16
C LEU A 600 -1.56 31.90 15.56
N ARG A 601 -0.99 31.71 16.75
CA ARG A 601 0.18 32.46 17.21
C ARG A 601 1.41 32.16 16.34
N ILE A 602 1.63 30.90 15.99
CA ILE A 602 2.76 30.47 15.12
C ILE A 602 2.63 31.08 13.73
N LEU A 603 1.43 30.98 13.13
CA LEU A 603 1.13 31.55 11.81
C LEU A 603 1.14 33.09 11.79
N GLY A 604 0.86 33.74 12.92
CA GLY A 604 0.80 35.19 13.06
C GLY A 604 2.09 35.87 13.52
N SER A 605 3.03 35.14 14.12
CA SER A 605 4.25 35.74 14.69
C SER A 605 5.39 35.85 13.68
N GLY A 606 5.97 37.04 13.53
CA GLY A 606 7.25 37.26 12.83
C GLY A 606 8.48 36.91 13.65
N ARG A 607 8.32 36.55 14.94
CA ARG A 607 9.44 36.27 15.86
C ARG A 607 10.04 34.88 15.61
N LYS A 608 11.38 34.79 15.69
CA LYS A 608 12.12 33.53 15.86
C LYS A 608 11.68 32.88 17.19
N GLU A 609 11.47 31.57 17.18
CA GLU A 609 11.07 30.82 18.37
C GLU A 609 12.20 30.89 19.42
N THR A 610 11.96 31.59 20.52
CA THR A 610 12.88 31.57 21.67
C THR A 610 12.65 30.28 22.46
N THR A 611 13.55 29.32 22.29
CA THR A 611 13.65 28.01 22.95
C THR A 611 13.96 28.10 24.46
N ARG A 612 13.29 28.97 25.21
CA ARG A 612 13.59 29.17 26.64
C ARG A 612 12.80 28.27 27.59
N ARG A 613 11.68 27.67 27.17
CA ARG A 613 10.77 26.89 28.04
C ARG A 613 10.82 25.36 27.86
N GLY A 614 11.63 24.83 26.94
CA GLY A 614 11.80 23.39 26.69
C GLY A 614 13.09 22.78 27.28
N ARG A 615 13.91 23.57 27.99
CA ARG A 615 15.26 23.15 28.44
C ARG A 615 15.23 21.92 29.34
N HIS A 616 14.33 21.86 30.32
CA HIS A 616 14.35 20.83 31.37
C HIS A 616 13.85 19.43 30.95
N ARG A 617 13.31 19.25 29.74
CA ARG A 617 12.88 17.93 29.22
C ARG A 617 13.60 17.53 27.94
N ALA A 618 14.11 18.50 27.18
CA ALA A 618 15.05 18.27 26.09
C ALA A 618 16.41 17.74 26.59
N GLU A 619 16.75 17.94 27.86
CA GLU A 619 17.94 17.33 28.49
C GLU A 619 17.88 15.79 28.57
N ALA A 620 16.69 15.19 28.65
CA ALA A 620 16.54 13.72 28.80
C ALA A 620 16.64 12.92 27.49
N LEU A 621 16.66 13.59 26.33
CA LEU A 621 16.71 12.96 25.00
C LEU A 621 17.98 13.33 24.21
N ARG A 622 18.89 14.15 24.75
CA ARG A 622 20.14 14.48 24.05
C ARG A 622 20.96 13.21 23.80
N GLY A 623 21.60 13.12 22.63
CA GLY A 623 22.55 12.06 22.33
C GLY A 623 21.95 10.79 21.70
N LEU A 624 20.63 10.69 21.48
CA LEU A 624 20.06 9.47 20.90
C LEU A 624 20.37 9.36 19.39
N PRO A 625 20.88 8.21 18.90
CA PRO A 625 21.09 7.98 17.48
C PRO A 625 19.74 7.79 16.77
N VAL A 626 19.55 8.56 15.69
CA VAL A 626 18.44 8.45 14.74
C VAL A 626 18.85 7.45 13.68
N ILE A 627 18.13 6.33 13.56
CA ILE A 627 18.46 5.24 12.65
C ILE A 627 17.48 5.24 11.49
N ALA A 628 17.98 5.37 10.27
CA ALA A 628 17.21 5.35 9.03
C ALA A 628 17.65 4.18 8.13
N HIS A 629 16.70 3.51 7.49
CA HIS A 629 16.95 2.42 6.54
C HIS A 629 16.57 2.84 5.13
N PHE A 630 17.46 2.61 4.18
CA PHE A 630 17.23 2.92 2.78
C PHE A 630 17.63 1.73 1.89
N ASN A 631 16.66 1.18 1.15
CA ASN A 631 16.93 0.13 0.16
C ASN A 631 16.89 0.75 -1.27
N PRO A 632 18.04 0.92 -1.94
CA PRO A 632 18.15 1.51 -3.27
C PRO A 632 17.58 0.64 -4.38
N TRP A 633 17.50 -0.69 -4.20
CA TRP A 633 17.03 -1.61 -5.25
C TRP A 633 15.57 -1.38 -5.63
N ALA A 634 14.77 -0.80 -4.73
CA ALA A 634 13.37 -0.44 -4.98
C ALA A 634 13.19 0.81 -5.88
N HIS A 635 14.28 1.48 -6.28
CA HIS A 635 14.24 2.78 -6.97
C HIS A 635 14.94 2.72 -8.32
N GLN A 636 14.28 3.24 -9.36
CA GLN A 636 14.74 3.15 -10.76
C GLN A 636 15.23 4.48 -11.34
N SER A 637 15.09 5.59 -10.61
CA SER A 637 15.53 6.92 -11.05
C SER A 637 16.09 7.76 -9.92
N ASN A 638 16.91 8.76 -10.25
CA ASN A 638 17.54 9.66 -9.29
C ASN A 638 16.50 10.37 -8.40
N GLU A 639 15.39 10.83 -9.00
CA GLU A 639 14.29 11.46 -8.25
C GLU A 639 13.66 10.51 -7.23
N GLN A 640 13.48 9.23 -7.59
CA GLN A 640 12.96 8.20 -6.68
C GLN A 640 13.95 7.82 -5.58
N ILE A 641 15.25 7.80 -5.87
CA ILE A 641 16.31 7.55 -4.89
C ILE A 641 16.29 8.67 -3.84
N TRP A 642 16.31 9.93 -4.26
CA TRP A 642 16.22 11.08 -3.36
C TRP A 642 14.91 11.10 -2.57
N ALA A 643 13.79 10.76 -3.23
CA ALA A 643 12.50 10.64 -2.58
C ALA A 643 12.50 9.61 -1.45
N GLY A 644 12.94 8.40 -1.76
CA GLY A 644 13.00 7.28 -0.83
C GLY A 644 13.92 7.58 0.34
N LEU A 645 15.13 8.06 0.05
CA LEU A 645 16.12 8.42 1.07
C LEU A 645 15.61 9.54 1.98
N THR A 646 15.02 10.59 1.41
CA THR A 646 14.43 11.70 2.19
C THR A 646 13.34 11.20 3.12
N ARG A 647 12.44 10.36 2.59
CA ARG A 647 11.34 9.79 3.36
C ARG A 647 11.85 8.93 4.51
N SER A 648 12.81 8.05 4.26
CA SER A 648 13.44 7.22 5.30
C SER A 648 14.05 8.06 6.42
N ILE A 649 14.72 9.16 6.08
CA ILE A 649 15.32 10.08 7.07
C ILE A 649 14.25 10.82 7.89
N ILE A 650 13.18 11.29 7.24
CA ILE A 650 12.08 12.00 7.92
C ILE A 650 11.34 11.06 8.88
N GLU A 651 11.02 9.85 8.43
CA GLU A 651 10.34 8.83 9.23
C GLU A 651 11.20 8.45 10.45
N ALA A 652 12.51 8.25 10.27
CA ALA A 652 13.46 8.00 11.35
C ALA A 652 13.56 9.16 12.36
N ALA A 653 13.54 10.40 11.86
CA ALA A 653 13.63 11.59 12.70
C ALA A 653 12.33 11.87 13.48
N HIS A 654 11.18 11.41 12.98
CA HIS A 654 9.85 11.70 13.53
C HIS A 654 9.72 11.52 15.06
N PRO A 655 10.14 10.39 15.69
CA PRO A 655 10.06 10.21 17.15
C PRO A 655 10.93 11.18 17.96
N VAL A 656 12.00 11.71 17.35
CA VAL A 656 13.03 12.50 18.04
C VAL A 656 12.78 14.01 17.94
N LEU A 657 11.98 14.46 16.98
CA LEU A 657 11.69 15.88 16.77
C LEU A 657 10.82 16.54 17.86
N GLY A 658 10.16 15.75 18.74
CA GLY A 658 9.41 16.27 19.88
C GLY A 658 8.92 15.20 20.85
N ALA A 659 8.97 15.48 22.16
CA ALA A 659 8.62 14.55 23.23
C ALA A 659 7.13 14.15 23.31
N ASP A 660 6.24 14.96 22.73
CA ASP A 660 4.78 14.75 22.69
C ASP A 660 4.24 15.23 21.32
N ASP A 661 3.07 14.75 20.89
CA ASP A 661 2.43 15.11 19.61
C ASP A 661 2.38 16.63 19.38
N ARG A 662 2.05 17.40 20.43
CA ARG A 662 2.04 18.87 20.39
C ARG A 662 3.37 19.49 19.98
N ALA A 663 4.50 18.95 20.43
CA ALA A 663 5.82 19.48 20.13
C ALA A 663 6.18 19.21 18.66
N ARG A 664 5.80 18.04 18.14
CA ARG A 664 5.99 17.67 16.73
C ARG A 664 5.11 18.51 15.80
N GLU A 665 3.81 18.59 16.07
CA GLU A 665 2.86 19.41 15.29
C GLU A 665 3.30 20.88 15.25
N ARG A 666 3.82 21.39 16.37
CA ARG A 666 4.37 22.73 16.46
C ARG A 666 5.62 22.91 15.62
N TYR A 667 6.54 21.95 15.66
CA TYR A 667 7.78 21.97 14.89
C TYR A 667 7.50 22.03 13.40
N TRP A 668 6.68 21.10 12.89
CA TRP A 668 6.33 21.05 11.47
C TRP A 668 5.52 22.26 11.02
N LEU A 669 4.52 22.70 11.80
CA LEU A 669 3.80 23.93 11.48
C LEU A 669 4.74 25.15 11.42
N PHE A 670 5.70 25.23 12.35
CA PHE A 670 6.66 26.33 12.38
C PHE A 670 7.63 26.29 11.20
N ARG A 671 8.04 25.10 10.74
CA ARG A 671 8.89 24.91 9.56
C ARG A 671 8.13 25.23 8.27
N ASN A 672 6.95 24.63 8.10
CA ASN A 672 6.12 24.80 6.92
C ASN A 672 5.57 26.22 6.76
N ARG A 673 5.48 27.03 7.83
CA ARG A 673 4.99 28.43 7.76
C ARG A 673 5.75 29.32 6.79
N LEU A 674 6.99 28.97 6.44
CA LEU A 674 7.80 29.73 5.48
C LEU A 674 7.31 29.54 4.03
N ARG A 675 6.68 28.39 3.73
CA ARG A 675 6.26 27.97 2.38
C ARG A 675 4.77 28.13 2.14
N LEU A 676 4.00 28.28 3.21
CA LEU A 676 2.54 28.33 3.17
C LEU A 676 2.00 29.77 3.17
N GLU A 677 0.88 29.98 2.49
CA GLU A 677 0.13 31.23 2.57
C GLU A 677 -0.49 31.44 3.97
N ARG A 678 0.28 32.06 4.86
CA ARG A 678 -0.11 32.29 6.28
C ARG A 678 -1.46 33.00 6.40
N ARG A 679 -1.78 33.93 5.51
CA ARG A 679 -3.05 34.68 5.50
C ARG A 679 -4.23 33.79 5.13
N HIS A 680 -4.05 32.84 4.22
CA HIS A 680 -5.08 31.89 3.84
C HIS A 680 -5.38 30.92 5.00
N LEU A 681 -4.34 30.27 5.55
CA LEU A 681 -4.49 29.31 6.66
C LEU A 681 -5.10 29.94 7.91
N ARG A 682 -4.74 31.19 8.23
CA ARG A 682 -5.36 31.92 9.35
C ARG A 682 -6.85 32.17 9.12
N ARG A 683 -7.26 32.58 7.92
CA ARG A 683 -8.68 32.80 7.58
C ARG A 683 -9.48 31.50 7.65
N LYS A 684 -8.93 30.41 7.10
CA LYS A 684 -9.55 29.07 7.13
C LYS A 684 -9.79 28.61 8.57
N LEU A 685 -8.77 28.76 9.42
CA LEU A 685 -8.82 28.36 10.82
C LEU A 685 -9.78 29.22 11.65
N TRP A 686 -9.90 30.54 11.39
CA TRP A 686 -10.91 31.39 12.04
C TRP A 686 -12.35 31.03 11.63
N ARG A 687 -12.58 30.76 10.33
CA ARG A 687 -13.91 30.39 9.82
C ARG A 687 -14.41 29.07 10.36
N SER A 688 -13.52 28.09 10.51
CA SER A 688 -13.86 26.75 11.03
C SER A 688 -14.03 26.71 12.56
N LEU A 689 -13.61 27.77 13.26
CA LEU A 689 -13.74 27.87 14.71
C LEU A 689 -15.14 28.25 15.19
N ALA A 690 -15.90 28.99 14.39
CA ALA A 690 -17.21 29.50 14.75
C ALA A 690 -18.17 28.34 15.08
N SER A 691 -18.77 28.38 16.28
CA SER A 691 -19.71 27.34 16.73
C SER A 691 -20.95 27.29 15.83
N PRO A 692 -21.45 26.08 15.46
CA PRO A 692 -22.73 25.94 14.76
C PRO A 692 -23.92 26.56 15.53
N LEU A 693 -23.83 26.59 16.87
CA LEU A 693 -24.86 27.19 17.74
C LEU A 693 -25.04 28.70 17.50
N LEU A 694 -23.98 29.41 17.09
CA LEU A 694 -24.09 30.83 16.72
C LEU A 694 -24.94 31.01 15.46
N ARG A 695 -24.90 30.05 14.52
CA ARG A 695 -25.74 30.08 13.32
C ARG A 695 -27.19 29.77 13.68
N LEU A 696 -27.42 28.74 14.52
CA LEU A 696 -28.76 28.38 14.98
C LEU A 696 -29.45 29.52 15.76
N ALA A 697 -28.71 30.25 16.59
CA ALA A 697 -29.26 31.35 17.36
C ALA A 697 -29.70 32.55 16.48
N VAL A 698 -29.03 32.77 15.34
CA VAL A 698 -29.40 33.80 14.36
C VAL A 698 -30.66 33.41 13.58
N PHE A 699 -30.82 32.13 13.22
CA PHE A 699 -32.00 31.65 12.46
C PHE A 699 -33.24 31.38 13.33
N ALA A 700 -33.07 31.05 14.61
CA ALA A 700 -34.17 30.82 15.54
C ALA A 700 -34.94 32.10 15.94
N LEU A 701 -34.39 33.29 15.66
CA LEU A 701 -34.86 34.57 16.19
C LEU A 701 -35.88 35.27 15.27
N LEU A 702 -35.83 35.04 13.96
CA LEU A 702 -36.71 35.72 12.99
C LEU A 702 -38.19 35.26 13.05
N PRO A 703 -38.50 33.95 13.08
CA PRO A 703 -39.89 33.49 13.06
C PRO A 703 -40.72 33.83 14.32
N PRO A 704 -40.19 33.69 15.57
CA PRO A 704 -40.96 33.98 16.78
C PRO A 704 -41.18 35.48 17.02
N LEU A 705 -40.21 36.32 16.63
CA LEU A 705 -40.29 37.78 16.78
C LEU A 705 -41.40 38.37 15.89
N ILE A 706 -41.52 37.85 14.66
CA ILE A 706 -42.59 38.20 13.72
C ILE A 706 -43.93 37.64 14.20
N ALA A 707 -43.95 36.41 14.74
CA ALA A 707 -45.16 35.81 15.29
C ALA A 707 -45.69 36.54 16.54
N GLN A 708 -44.82 37.12 17.37
CA GLN A 708 -45.19 37.84 18.59
C GLN A 708 -45.64 39.29 18.40
N LEU A 709 -45.22 39.97 17.33
CA LEU A 709 -45.76 41.28 16.97
C LEU A 709 -47.25 41.21 16.59
N VAL A 710 -47.76 40.00 16.32
CA VAL A 710 -49.11 39.79 15.79
C VAL A 710 -50.07 39.21 16.84
N LYS A 711 -49.62 38.52 17.89
CA LYS A 711 -50.54 37.88 18.85
C LYS A 711 -49.98 37.78 20.29
N ALA A 712 -50.77 38.33 21.21
CA ALA A 712 -51.19 37.73 22.47
C ALA A 712 -50.52 38.16 23.79
N ASP A 713 -51.41 38.62 24.68
CA ASP A 713 -51.26 38.79 26.11
C ASP A 713 -51.42 37.43 26.82
N GLN A 714 -50.44 36.54 26.68
CA GLN A 714 -50.42 35.24 27.37
C GLN A 714 -49.18 35.10 28.27
N THR A 715 -49.40 34.60 29.49
CA THR A 715 -48.38 34.38 30.52
C THR A 715 -48.13 32.88 30.70
N TYR A 716 -46.85 32.49 30.82
CA TYR A 716 -46.44 31.10 31.04
C TYR A 716 -45.66 31.01 32.36
N THR A 717 -45.97 30.02 33.19
CA THR A 717 -45.23 29.71 34.42
C THR A 717 -44.24 28.60 34.15
N VAL A 718 -42.95 28.91 34.27
CA VAL A 718 -41.85 27.95 34.06
C VAL A 718 -40.97 27.99 35.31
N TRP A 719 -40.87 26.86 36.02
CA TRP A 719 -40.07 26.72 37.25
C TRP A 719 -40.40 27.76 38.34
N GLY A 720 -41.68 28.08 38.53
CA GLY A 720 -42.14 29.02 39.56
C GLY A 720 -42.04 30.51 39.17
N PHE A 721 -41.46 30.84 38.02
CA PHE A 721 -41.39 32.21 37.51
C PHE A 721 -42.47 32.45 36.45
N THR A 722 -43.21 33.55 36.58
CA THR A 722 -44.16 34.03 35.57
C THR A 722 -43.41 34.77 34.48
N LEU A 723 -43.26 34.13 33.33
CA LEU A 723 -42.59 34.69 32.15
C LEU A 723 -43.63 35.05 31.10
N THR A 724 -43.72 36.33 30.78
CA THR A 724 -44.51 36.82 29.65
C THR A 724 -43.89 36.30 28.35
N ALA A 725 -44.72 35.98 27.35
CA ALA A 725 -44.27 35.48 26.05
C ALA A 725 -43.07 36.27 25.45
N PRO A 726 -43.00 37.62 25.53
CA PRO A 726 -41.87 38.41 25.03
C PRO A 726 -40.53 38.12 25.73
N LYS A 727 -40.55 37.89 27.05
CA LYS A 727 -39.33 37.62 27.83
C LYS A 727 -38.76 36.24 27.49
N LEU A 728 -39.64 35.26 27.26
CA LEU A 728 -39.27 33.90 26.91
C LEU A 728 -38.70 33.81 25.48
N ALA A 729 -39.25 34.59 24.55
CA ALA A 729 -38.75 34.73 23.18
C ALA A 729 -37.36 35.40 23.10
N LEU A 730 -37.01 36.26 24.06
CA LEU A 730 -35.68 36.90 24.16
C LEU A 730 -34.65 36.03 24.92
N ALA A 731 -35.07 35.28 25.94
CA ALA A 731 -34.17 34.50 26.78
C ALA A 731 -33.57 33.28 26.07
N ILE A 732 -34.35 32.57 25.23
CA ILE A 732 -33.88 31.37 24.51
C ILE A 732 -32.77 31.70 23.50
N PRO A 733 -32.91 32.71 22.62
CA PRO A 733 -31.84 33.07 21.69
C PRO A 733 -30.62 33.67 22.39
N ALA A 734 -30.81 34.45 23.45
CA ALA A 734 -29.70 34.96 24.27
C ALA A 734 -28.90 33.82 24.91
N GLY A 735 -29.57 32.78 25.41
CA GLY A 735 -28.94 31.56 25.92
C GLY A 735 -28.17 30.78 24.84
N LEU A 736 -28.74 30.62 23.65
CA LEU A 736 -28.08 29.94 22.52
C LEU A 736 -26.88 30.73 21.97
N LEU A 737 -26.97 32.07 21.91
CA LEU A 737 -25.83 32.94 21.56
C LEU A 737 -24.71 32.83 22.60
N ALA A 738 -25.04 32.90 23.90
CA ALA A 738 -24.07 32.74 24.96
C ALA A 738 -23.39 31.36 24.90
N ALA A 739 -24.17 30.28 24.78
CA ALA A 739 -23.65 28.92 24.64
C ALA A 739 -22.78 28.76 23.38
N GLY A 740 -23.18 29.35 22.26
CA GLY A 740 -22.41 29.36 21.02
C GLY A 740 -21.09 30.12 21.14
N LEU A 741 -21.08 31.27 21.83
CA LEU A 741 -19.89 32.05 22.11
C LEU A 741 -18.94 31.31 23.06
N PHE A 742 -19.44 30.76 24.17
CA PHE A 742 -18.66 29.95 25.11
C PHE A 742 -18.05 28.72 24.43
N HIS A 743 -18.80 28.02 23.57
CA HIS A 743 -18.30 26.87 22.81
C HIS A 743 -17.23 27.26 21.79
N THR A 744 -17.37 28.42 21.12
CA THR A 744 -16.37 28.97 20.20
C THR A 744 -15.07 29.33 20.94
N VAL A 745 -15.19 30.00 22.10
CA VAL A 745 -14.04 30.32 22.97
C VAL A 745 -13.39 29.05 23.51
N GLY A 746 -14.17 28.03 23.87
CA GLY A 746 -13.68 26.70 24.25
C GLY A 746 -12.86 26.02 23.15
N ARG A 747 -13.37 26.02 21.90
CA ARG A 747 -12.65 25.51 20.72
C ARG A 747 -11.37 26.30 20.44
N PHE A 748 -11.39 27.62 20.60
CA PHE A 748 -10.21 28.47 20.44
C PHE A 748 -9.10 28.15 21.45
N LEU A 749 -9.45 28.03 22.73
CA LEU A 749 -8.50 27.86 23.82
C LEU A 749 -7.99 26.42 23.92
N PHE A 750 -8.88 25.43 23.76
CA PHE A 750 -8.60 24.02 24.06
C PHE A 750 -8.71 23.07 22.86
N GLY A 751 -9.29 23.50 21.73
CA GLY A 751 -9.46 22.65 20.54
C GLY A 751 -8.14 22.24 19.88
N ARG A 752 -8.15 21.09 19.19
CA ARG A 752 -6.98 20.53 18.48
C ARG A 752 -6.77 21.25 17.15
N ALA A 753 -5.58 21.78 16.89
CA ALA A 753 -5.25 22.45 15.62
C ALA A 753 -5.40 21.50 14.43
N ARG A 754 -5.05 20.23 14.60
CA ARG A 754 -5.23 19.14 13.61
C ARG A 754 -6.68 18.94 13.15
N SER A 755 -7.67 19.31 13.96
CA SER A 755 -9.08 19.27 13.56
C SER A 755 -9.48 20.40 12.60
N PHE A 756 -8.62 21.42 12.43
CA PHE A 756 -8.91 22.63 11.65
C PHE A 756 -7.85 22.96 10.59
N LEU A 757 -6.72 22.25 10.56
CA LEU A 757 -5.63 22.35 9.59
C LEU A 757 -5.42 21.00 8.89
N PRO A 758 -4.98 20.98 7.61
CA PRO A 758 -4.58 19.74 6.95
C PRO A 758 -3.47 19.02 7.73
N GLY A 759 -3.56 17.68 7.83
CA GLY A 759 -2.57 16.86 8.53
C GLY A 759 -1.15 17.03 7.97
N ASP A 760 -1.04 17.19 6.66
CA ASP A 760 0.23 17.33 5.92
C ASP A 760 1.06 18.54 6.37
N VAL A 761 0.42 19.58 6.93
CA VAL A 761 1.12 20.76 7.48
C VAL A 761 1.77 20.46 8.84
N LEU A 762 1.28 19.45 9.56
CA LEU A 762 1.61 19.14 10.93
C LEU A 762 2.46 17.87 11.10
N ASP A 763 2.46 16.97 10.11
CA ASP A 763 3.10 15.65 10.21
C ASP A 763 4.48 15.55 9.54
N GLY A 764 4.80 16.45 8.60
CA GLY A 764 6.05 16.38 7.83
C GLY A 764 6.34 17.67 7.05
N PRO A 765 7.39 17.71 6.23
CA PRO A 765 7.59 18.81 5.30
C PRO A 765 6.45 18.79 4.27
N VAL A 766 5.91 19.95 3.94
CA VAL A 766 4.93 20.06 2.84
C VAL A 766 5.69 19.87 1.53
N LEU A 767 5.73 18.63 1.05
CA LEU A 767 6.27 18.26 -0.25
C LEU A 767 5.25 18.62 -1.33
N SER A 768 5.69 19.33 -2.37
CA SER A 768 4.85 19.65 -3.53
C SER A 768 5.18 18.69 -4.69
N GLY A 769 4.20 18.32 -5.52
CA GLY A 769 4.41 17.43 -6.69
C GLY A 769 4.38 15.94 -6.40
N ALA A 770 5.17 15.15 -7.15
CA ALA A 770 5.07 13.68 -7.23
C ALA A 770 5.34 12.91 -5.91
N LEU A 771 5.89 13.57 -4.88
CA LEU A 771 6.14 12.97 -3.56
C LEU A 771 5.18 13.43 -2.45
N ALA A 772 4.16 14.22 -2.76
CA ALA A 772 3.13 14.54 -1.78
C ALA A 772 2.40 13.24 -1.37
N PRO A 773 2.40 12.85 -0.08
CA PRO A 773 1.70 11.65 0.35
C PRO A 773 0.20 11.79 0.06
N GLY A 774 -0.33 10.96 -0.83
CA GLY A 774 -1.78 10.86 -1.05
C GLY A 774 -2.37 11.76 -2.14
N MET A 775 -1.77 11.83 -3.34
CA MET A 775 -2.47 12.35 -4.52
C MET A 775 -3.62 11.42 -4.97
N GLY A 776 -4.74 11.55 -4.26
CA GLY A 776 -6.09 11.15 -4.65
C GLY A 776 -7.15 12.23 -4.32
N GLY A 777 -6.72 13.42 -3.88
CA GLY A 777 -7.60 14.56 -3.59
C GLY A 777 -7.00 15.86 -4.12
N ALA A 778 -7.84 16.83 -4.49
CA ALA A 778 -7.40 18.14 -4.94
C ALA A 778 -6.45 18.76 -3.89
N ALA A 779 -5.19 18.99 -4.25
CA ALA A 779 -4.24 19.68 -3.38
C ALA A 779 -4.85 21.03 -2.97
N ASP A 780 -5.02 21.25 -1.65
CA ASP A 780 -5.51 22.51 -1.10
C ASP A 780 -4.66 23.65 -1.71
N PRO A 781 -5.25 24.66 -2.38
CA PRO A 781 -4.51 25.77 -2.94
C PRO A 781 -3.59 26.45 -1.92
N ALA A 782 -3.91 26.34 -0.63
CA ALA A 782 -3.09 26.84 0.48
C ALA A 782 -1.75 26.10 0.68
N LEU A 783 -1.59 24.91 0.11
CA LEU A 783 -0.37 24.09 0.12
C LEU A 783 0.48 24.26 -1.14
N ARG A 784 0.03 25.04 -2.13
CA ARG A 784 0.80 25.30 -3.36
C ARG A 784 1.91 26.31 -3.07
N ASP A 785 3.16 25.89 -3.24
CA ASP A 785 4.30 26.80 -3.30
C ASP A 785 4.23 27.62 -4.61
N PRO A 786 4.21 28.97 -4.58
CA PRO A 786 4.19 29.82 -5.78
C PRO A 786 5.37 29.59 -6.73
N TYR A 787 6.50 29.05 -6.24
CA TYR A 787 7.71 28.83 -7.03
C TYR A 787 7.74 27.44 -7.73
N PHE A 788 6.68 26.63 -7.59
CA PHE A 788 6.64 25.23 -8.04
C PHE A 788 6.53 25.02 -9.55
N ASN A 789 6.27 26.06 -10.35
CA ASN A 789 6.08 25.94 -11.80
C ASN A 789 7.38 25.64 -12.60
N ALA A 790 8.54 25.54 -11.95
CA ALA A 790 9.79 25.16 -12.60
C ALA A 790 10.19 23.72 -12.22
N ARG A 791 10.04 22.77 -13.16
CA ARG A 791 10.47 21.36 -13.02
C ARG A 791 11.94 21.20 -12.57
N SER A 792 12.78 22.22 -12.75
CA SER A 792 14.20 22.25 -12.39
C SER A 792 14.51 22.62 -10.92
N GLY A 793 13.53 23.08 -10.12
CA GLY A 793 13.76 23.52 -8.74
C GLY A 793 13.44 22.49 -7.64
N TYR A 794 12.88 21.34 -8.00
CA TYR A 794 12.30 20.37 -7.06
C TYR A 794 13.33 19.68 -6.15
N LEU A 795 14.38 19.12 -6.75
CA LEU A 795 15.44 18.43 -6.03
C LEU A 795 16.16 19.36 -5.04
N TYR A 796 16.36 20.62 -5.43
CA TYR A 796 16.96 21.65 -4.58
C TYR A 796 16.13 21.92 -3.31
N LEU A 797 14.80 21.94 -3.42
CA LEU A 797 13.91 22.11 -2.25
C LEU A 797 14.00 20.92 -1.30
N VAL A 798 13.98 19.70 -1.83
CA VAL A 798 14.13 18.46 -1.03
C VAL A 798 15.49 18.43 -0.30
N GLN A 799 16.57 18.79 -1.00
CA GLN A 799 17.90 18.92 -0.41
C GLN A 799 17.94 19.99 0.70
N HIS A 800 17.26 21.13 0.50
CA HIS A 800 17.15 22.17 1.52
C HIS A 800 16.40 21.67 2.77
N ASP A 801 15.36 20.86 2.61
CA ASP A 801 14.57 20.29 3.72
C ASP A 801 15.38 19.36 4.59
N ILE A 802 16.11 18.44 3.95
CA ILE A 802 17.02 17.53 4.63
C ILE A 802 18.08 18.35 5.37
N ARG A 803 18.69 19.35 4.72
CA ARG A 803 19.68 20.22 5.35
C ARG A 803 19.13 20.91 6.60
N GLU A 804 17.93 21.47 6.54
CA GLU A 804 17.30 22.10 7.71
C GLU A 804 16.96 21.10 8.83
N LEU A 805 16.52 19.88 8.46
CA LEU A 805 16.22 18.80 9.39
C LEU A 805 17.48 18.32 10.12
N LEU A 806 18.56 18.06 9.39
CA LEU A 806 19.86 17.69 9.95
C LEU A 806 20.37 18.78 10.90
N ALA A 807 20.22 20.06 10.55
CA ALA A 807 20.57 21.16 11.43
C ALA A 807 19.73 21.18 12.73
N SER A 808 18.45 20.81 12.67
CA SER A 808 17.59 20.66 13.86
C SER A 808 17.99 19.49 14.75
N LEU A 809 18.31 18.34 14.16
CA LEU A 809 18.76 17.14 14.88
C LEU A 809 20.07 17.45 15.62
N ARG A 810 21.02 18.08 14.93
CA ARG A 810 22.27 18.58 15.53
C ARG A 810 22.04 19.57 16.66
N GLY A 811 21.16 20.55 16.46
CA GLY A 811 20.82 21.55 17.50
C GLY A 811 20.24 20.93 18.79
N ARG A 812 19.82 19.66 18.73
CA ARG A 812 19.30 18.87 19.85
C ARG A 812 20.27 17.76 20.31
N GLY A 813 21.44 17.64 19.66
CA GLY A 813 22.46 16.66 19.99
C GLY A 813 22.15 15.24 19.50
N HIS A 814 21.43 15.10 18.38
CA HIS A 814 21.18 13.79 17.76
C HIS A 814 22.08 13.59 16.54
N GLU A 815 22.57 12.37 16.38
CA GLU A 815 23.30 11.92 15.19
C GLU A 815 22.41 11.04 14.32
N LEU A 816 22.59 11.12 12.99
CA LEU A 816 21.83 10.33 12.02
C LEU A 816 22.73 9.20 11.48
N ILE A 817 22.26 7.97 11.58
CA ILE A 817 22.90 6.78 11.02
C ILE A 817 21.97 6.22 9.94
N VAL A 818 22.46 6.11 8.71
CA VAL A 818 21.72 5.62 7.55
C VAL A 818 22.27 4.27 7.12
N PHE A 819 21.45 3.23 7.20
CA PHE A 819 21.76 1.90 6.68
C PHE A 819 21.32 1.80 5.23
N ILE A 820 22.24 1.37 4.34
CA ILE A 820 22.01 1.17 2.92
C ILE A 820 22.36 -0.29 2.58
N ASP A 821 21.39 -1.05 2.08
CA ASP A 821 21.56 -2.49 1.76
C ASP A 821 21.27 -2.80 0.28
N ASP A 822 21.54 -4.02 -0.18
CA ASP A 822 21.22 -4.51 -1.55
C ASP A 822 21.80 -3.67 -2.71
N LEU A 823 22.90 -2.94 -2.48
CA LEU A 823 23.54 -2.14 -3.53
C LEU A 823 24.10 -3.00 -4.67
N ASP A 824 24.54 -4.21 -4.33
CA ASP A 824 25.00 -5.25 -5.25
C ASP A 824 23.89 -5.82 -6.15
N ARG A 825 22.60 -5.55 -5.86
CA ARG A 825 21.46 -5.92 -6.72
C ARG A 825 21.02 -4.81 -7.68
N CYS A 826 21.57 -3.61 -7.53
CA CYS A 826 21.16 -2.43 -8.29
C CYS A 826 21.76 -2.43 -9.70
N SER A 827 21.12 -1.69 -10.62
CA SER A 827 21.74 -1.41 -11.92
C SER A 827 23.00 -0.53 -11.77
N PRO A 828 23.91 -0.50 -12.75
CA PRO A 828 25.06 0.40 -12.74
C PRO A 828 24.68 1.88 -12.52
N GLY A 829 23.64 2.35 -13.21
CA GLY A 829 23.16 3.74 -13.08
C GLY A 829 22.57 4.04 -11.71
N THR A 830 21.75 3.14 -11.16
CA THR A 830 21.19 3.27 -9.80
C THR A 830 22.31 3.31 -8.75
N THR A 831 23.29 2.42 -8.87
CA THR A 831 24.45 2.33 -7.97
C THR A 831 25.22 3.65 -7.94
N ALA A 832 25.52 4.22 -9.11
CA ALA A 832 26.20 5.51 -9.23
C ALA A 832 25.39 6.67 -8.61
N GLN A 833 24.07 6.70 -8.81
CA GLN A 833 23.19 7.75 -8.24
C GLN A 833 23.14 7.70 -6.70
N VAL A 834 23.16 6.50 -6.10
CA VAL A 834 23.29 6.35 -4.63
C VAL A 834 24.65 6.85 -4.15
N PHE A 835 25.72 6.43 -4.84
CA PHE A 835 27.02 7.11 -4.94
C PHE A 835 26.97 8.64 -4.76
N GLU A 836 26.40 9.29 -5.76
CA GLU A 836 26.30 10.75 -5.84
C GLU A 836 25.50 11.33 -4.67
N ALA A 837 24.40 10.67 -4.28
CA ALA A 837 23.60 11.09 -3.15
C ALA A 837 24.41 11.10 -1.86
N ILE A 838 25.11 10.00 -1.54
CA ILE A 838 25.99 9.90 -0.36
C ILE A 838 27.08 10.99 -0.41
N ASN A 839 27.72 11.19 -1.56
CA ASN A 839 28.74 12.22 -1.71
C ASN A 839 28.20 13.64 -1.46
N LEU A 840 26.93 13.92 -1.77
CA LEU A 840 26.28 15.20 -1.43
C LEU A 840 26.07 15.38 0.08
N PHE A 841 25.89 14.29 0.84
CA PHE A 841 25.93 14.35 2.31
C PHE A 841 27.34 14.58 2.83
N LEU A 842 28.38 14.02 2.21
CA LEU A 842 29.77 14.13 2.64
C LEU A 842 30.44 15.48 2.29
N SER A 843 30.11 16.05 1.13
CA SER A 843 30.77 17.23 0.53
C SER A 843 30.44 18.57 1.20
N GLY A 844 29.75 18.58 2.34
CA GLY A 844 29.40 19.80 3.07
C GLY A 844 28.20 20.59 2.51
N ALA A 845 27.75 20.29 1.28
CA ALA A 845 26.61 20.94 0.62
C ALA A 845 25.32 20.93 1.47
N LEU A 846 25.11 19.83 2.21
CA LEU A 846 24.01 19.65 3.16
C LEU A 846 24.38 19.95 4.62
N GLN A 847 25.66 20.17 4.93
CA GLN A 847 26.17 20.31 6.32
C GLN A 847 26.40 21.77 6.75
N ASP A 848 26.73 22.67 5.80
CA ASP A 848 27.09 24.07 6.06
C ASP A 848 25.88 24.97 6.28
N ALA A 849 25.14 24.78 7.37
CA ALA A 849 24.19 25.79 7.83
C ALA A 849 24.93 26.93 8.52
N ALA A 850 25.46 27.90 7.74
CA ALA A 850 25.73 29.22 8.30
C ALA A 850 24.42 29.74 8.93
N PRO A 851 24.40 30.13 10.21
CA PRO A 851 23.18 30.67 10.80
C PRO A 851 22.77 31.89 9.98
N CYS A 852 21.54 31.90 9.47
CA CYS A 852 20.96 33.04 8.76
C CYS A 852 20.98 34.27 9.69
N GLN A 853 22.03 35.07 9.55
CA GLN A 853 22.19 36.38 10.16
C GLN A 853 21.20 37.30 9.44
N THR A 854 20.05 37.53 10.06
CA THR A 854 19.10 38.54 9.60
C THR A 854 19.78 39.91 9.61
N ALA A 855 19.47 40.77 8.63
CA ALA A 855 20.00 42.14 8.54
C ALA A 855 19.91 42.92 9.87
N ASP A 856 18.90 42.63 10.69
CA ASP A 856 18.69 43.18 12.04
C ASP A 856 19.77 42.77 13.08
N GLN A 857 20.41 41.61 12.91
CA GLN A 857 21.55 41.16 13.73
C GLN A 857 22.87 41.72 13.21
N ALA A 858 23.01 41.91 11.90
CA ALA A 858 24.15 42.62 11.30
C ALA A 858 24.12 44.11 11.64
N GLU A 859 22.94 44.74 11.71
CA GLU A 859 22.77 46.10 12.22
C GLU A 859 23.00 46.19 13.73
N LYS A 860 22.53 45.23 14.54
CA LYS A 860 22.89 45.19 15.96
C LYS A 860 24.38 44.98 16.19
N THR A 861 25.03 44.16 15.38
CA THR A 861 26.49 43.92 15.49
C THR A 861 27.25 45.16 15.01
N LYS A 862 26.81 45.83 13.93
CA LYS A 862 27.35 47.13 13.49
C LYS A 862 27.10 48.23 14.52
N TRP A 863 25.94 48.25 15.17
CA TRP A 863 25.59 49.21 16.22
C TRP A 863 26.39 48.96 17.49
N ILE A 864 26.54 47.71 17.95
CA ILE A 864 27.40 47.35 19.09
C ILE A 864 28.86 47.71 18.79
N VAL A 865 29.37 47.42 17.59
CA VAL A 865 30.73 47.80 17.18
C VAL A 865 30.90 49.32 17.07
N LYS A 866 29.88 50.05 16.60
CA LYS A 866 29.88 51.52 16.53
C LYS A 866 29.82 52.16 17.92
N VAL A 867 28.97 51.65 18.81
CA VAL A 867 28.85 52.08 20.21
C VAL A 867 30.14 51.80 20.98
N TRP A 868 30.74 50.62 20.80
CA TRP A 868 32.04 50.32 21.39
C TRP A 868 33.18 51.20 20.83
N ARG A 869 33.10 51.62 19.56
CA ARG A 869 34.05 52.57 18.96
C ARG A 869 33.89 53.99 19.52
N GLU A 870 32.66 54.48 19.65
CA GLU A 870 32.35 55.79 20.26
C GLU A 870 32.70 55.84 21.75
N ILE A 871 32.47 54.76 22.49
CA ILE A 871 32.91 54.67 23.90
C ILE A 871 34.44 54.69 23.98
N ARG A 872 35.14 54.01 23.07
CA ARG A 872 36.62 53.98 22.99
C ARG A 872 37.23 55.33 22.63
N GLU A 873 36.56 56.13 21.81
CA GLU A 873 36.99 57.50 21.46
C GLU A 873 36.71 58.51 22.59
N LYS A 874 35.66 58.30 23.41
CA LYS A 874 35.28 59.23 24.49
C LYS A 874 35.93 58.98 25.85
N THR A 875 36.43 57.78 26.13
CA THR A 875 36.93 57.42 27.48
C THR A 875 38.45 57.29 27.62
N GLY A 876 39.22 57.42 26.54
CA GLY A 876 40.69 57.53 26.58
C GLY A 876 41.43 56.37 27.30
N HIS A 877 40.74 55.29 27.65
CA HIS A 877 41.30 54.20 28.44
C HIS A 877 41.93 53.15 27.52
N LYS A 878 43.26 53.15 27.47
CA LYS A 878 44.06 52.04 26.96
C LYS A 878 44.03 50.91 27.99
N THR A 879 43.20 49.90 27.78
CA THR A 879 43.25 48.66 28.57
C THR A 879 43.80 47.50 27.73
N THR A 880 44.98 47.05 28.14
CA THR A 880 45.79 45.88 27.75
C THR A 880 45.13 44.51 28.00
N LYS A 881 43.80 44.43 28.00
CA LYS A 881 43.03 43.18 28.12
C LYS A 881 42.22 42.81 26.87
N ALA A 882 42.48 43.48 25.75
CA ALA A 882 41.80 43.22 24.47
C ALA A 882 42.45 42.09 23.63
N GLU A 883 43.69 41.68 23.91
CA GLU A 883 44.34 40.55 23.22
C GLU A 883 43.93 39.18 23.79
N GLN A 884 43.40 39.10 25.00
CA GLN A 884 42.87 37.86 25.58
C GLN A 884 41.39 37.59 25.28
N ALA A 885 40.68 38.54 24.64
CA ALA A 885 39.29 38.36 24.20
C ALA A 885 39.15 38.04 22.70
N GLN A 886 40.27 37.86 21.99
CA GLN A 886 40.32 37.39 20.60
C GLN A 886 40.57 35.87 20.47
N GLN A 887 40.40 35.14 21.58
CA GLN A 887 40.14 33.70 21.58
C GLN A 887 38.73 33.41 22.11
N THR A 888 37.71 34.07 21.55
CA THR A 888 36.48 33.29 21.33
C THR A 888 36.88 32.15 20.41
N PRO A 889 36.64 30.87 20.76
CA PRO A 889 36.90 29.78 19.84
C PRO A 889 36.19 30.17 18.53
N LYS A 890 36.96 30.31 17.44
CA LYS A 890 36.40 30.09 16.11
C LYS A 890 35.60 28.81 16.27
N ALA A 891 34.30 28.86 16.02
CA ALA A 891 33.48 27.67 15.88
C ALA A 891 33.94 26.93 14.62
N THR A 892 35.17 26.43 14.66
CA THR A 892 35.73 25.45 13.74
C THR A 892 35.37 24.09 14.32
N ASP A 893 34.80 23.25 13.45
CA ASP A 893 34.63 21.81 13.59
C ASP A 893 33.50 21.26 14.46
N ALA A 894 32.28 21.79 14.32
CA ALA A 894 31.07 20.97 14.54
C ALA A 894 30.48 20.55 13.18
N ARG A 895 31.24 19.74 12.43
CA ARG A 895 30.80 19.14 11.16
C ARG A 895 29.56 18.28 11.43
N ALA A 896 28.52 18.44 10.62
CA ALA A 896 27.28 17.67 10.79
C ALA A 896 27.54 16.22 10.40
N GLN A 897 27.26 15.25 11.26
CA GLN A 897 27.57 13.84 10.96
C GLN A 897 26.31 13.04 10.71
N CYS A 898 26.05 12.86 9.42
CA CYS A 898 25.26 11.75 8.91
C CYS A 898 26.26 10.62 8.65
N ARG A 899 26.14 9.50 9.39
CA ARG A 899 26.97 8.32 9.18
C ARG A 899 26.23 7.33 8.28
N PHE A 900 26.95 6.59 7.45
CA PHE A 900 26.42 5.60 6.53
C PHE A 900 27.01 4.23 6.83
N VAL A 901 26.15 3.22 6.91
CA VAL A 901 26.53 1.81 6.99
C VAL A 901 26.02 1.12 5.73
N ILE A 902 26.91 0.66 4.87
CA ILE A 902 26.59 0.21 3.51
C ILE A 902 26.93 -1.26 3.34
N GLY A 903 26.01 -2.06 2.81
CA GLY A 903 26.18 -3.48 2.55
C GLY A 903 26.45 -3.68 1.07
N LEU A 904 27.61 -4.23 0.74
CA LEU A 904 28.00 -4.39 -0.66
C LEU A 904 28.91 -5.60 -0.89
N ASP A 905 28.85 -6.11 -2.11
CA ASP A 905 29.92 -6.92 -2.69
C ASP A 905 30.86 -5.95 -3.44
N PRO A 906 32.11 -5.78 -3.00
CA PRO A 906 32.99 -4.75 -3.54
C PRO A 906 33.37 -5.02 -5.00
N ALA A 907 33.46 -6.28 -5.43
CA ALA A 907 33.78 -6.62 -6.80
C ALA A 907 32.62 -6.28 -7.75
N VAL A 908 31.38 -6.63 -7.36
CA VAL A 908 30.18 -6.32 -8.15
C VAL A 908 29.98 -4.81 -8.24
N VAL A 909 30.06 -4.12 -7.12
CA VAL A 909 29.82 -2.67 -7.06
C VAL A 909 30.93 -1.89 -7.76
N ALA A 910 32.19 -2.30 -7.67
CA ALA A 910 33.27 -1.69 -8.45
C ALA A 910 33.01 -1.83 -9.96
N GLY A 911 32.59 -3.01 -10.42
CA GLY A 911 32.22 -3.24 -11.82
C GLY A 911 31.04 -2.38 -12.30
N HIS A 912 30.03 -2.20 -11.45
CA HIS A 912 28.91 -1.28 -11.71
C HIS A 912 29.38 0.17 -11.87
N LEU A 913 30.30 0.63 -11.00
CA LEU A 913 30.86 1.96 -11.07
C LEU A 913 31.73 2.16 -12.31
N ASP A 914 32.53 1.15 -12.69
CA ASP A 914 33.32 1.18 -13.92
C ASP A 914 32.43 1.34 -15.15
N GLN A 915 31.31 0.62 -15.20
CA GLN A 915 30.35 0.72 -16.28
C GLN A 915 29.63 2.07 -16.30
N ALA A 916 29.19 2.57 -15.14
CA ALA A 916 28.45 3.82 -15.04
C ALA A 916 29.31 5.05 -15.37
N PHE A 917 30.58 5.03 -14.98
CA PHE A 917 31.51 6.15 -15.21
C PHE A 917 32.49 5.90 -16.34
N LYS A 918 32.20 4.95 -17.25
CA LYS A 918 33.09 4.57 -18.35
C LYS A 918 33.59 5.77 -19.17
N ASP A 919 32.71 6.74 -19.44
CA ASP A 919 33.03 7.94 -20.24
C ASP A 919 33.90 8.97 -19.51
N LEU A 920 33.98 8.87 -18.18
CA LEU A 920 34.79 9.77 -17.34
C LEU A 920 36.18 9.20 -17.03
N GLN A 921 36.47 7.98 -17.47
CA GLN A 921 37.76 7.34 -17.25
C GLN A 921 38.80 7.89 -18.23
N PRO A 922 39.91 8.50 -17.76
CA PRO A 922 40.90 9.04 -18.67
C PRO A 922 41.65 7.90 -19.39
N GLU A 923 41.62 7.88 -20.72
CA GLU A 923 42.24 6.81 -21.56
C GLU A 923 43.72 6.53 -21.24
N LYS A 924 44.44 7.53 -20.69
CA LYS A 924 45.90 7.47 -20.43
C LYS A 924 46.28 7.45 -18.94
N SER A 925 45.31 7.48 -18.03
CA SER A 925 45.59 7.47 -16.58
C SER A 925 45.34 6.08 -16.00
N ARG A 926 46.28 5.59 -15.18
CA ARG A 926 46.07 4.33 -14.44
C ARG A 926 45.30 4.61 -13.15
N PRO A 927 44.46 3.66 -12.70
CA PRO A 927 43.90 3.71 -11.35
C PRO A 927 45.02 3.92 -10.32
N SER A 928 44.76 4.77 -9.34
CA SER A 928 45.73 5.10 -8.31
C SER A 928 45.97 3.92 -7.35
N ASN A 929 47.12 3.87 -6.68
CA ASN A 929 47.44 2.90 -5.61
C ASN A 929 47.35 1.41 -6.00
N GLY A 930 47.50 1.08 -7.29
CA GLY A 930 47.49 -0.31 -7.75
C GLY A 930 46.09 -0.95 -7.80
N ASP A 931 45.03 -0.14 -7.69
CA ASP A 931 43.65 -0.61 -7.76
C ASP A 931 43.38 -1.29 -9.12
N PRO A 932 42.61 -2.41 -9.17
CA PRO A 932 42.33 -3.13 -10.41
C PRO A 932 41.54 -2.31 -11.45
N SER A 933 40.74 -1.35 -10.99
CA SER A 933 39.90 -0.50 -11.84
C SER A 933 39.58 0.85 -11.19
N TRP A 934 38.94 1.75 -11.94
CA TRP A 934 38.53 3.07 -11.43
C TRP A 934 37.39 2.96 -10.41
N GLY A 935 36.51 1.97 -10.56
CA GLY A 935 35.48 1.62 -9.57
C GLY A 935 36.09 1.30 -8.21
N TRP A 936 37.18 0.51 -8.18
CA TRP A 936 37.92 0.24 -6.94
C TRP A 936 38.55 1.51 -6.34
N THR A 937 39.17 2.36 -7.16
CA THR A 937 39.66 3.68 -6.70
C THR A 937 38.54 4.55 -6.13
N PHE A 938 37.36 4.53 -6.73
CA PHE A 938 36.20 5.28 -6.24
C PHE A 938 35.73 4.76 -4.88
N LEU A 939 35.53 3.45 -4.74
CA LEU A 939 35.15 2.82 -3.47
C LEU A 939 36.15 3.15 -2.36
N ARG A 940 37.46 3.01 -2.63
CA ARG A 940 38.53 3.33 -1.68
C ARG A 940 38.54 4.79 -1.24
N LYS A 941 38.14 5.72 -2.10
CA LYS A 941 38.05 7.15 -1.75
C LYS A 941 36.83 7.49 -0.91
N LEU A 942 35.73 6.76 -1.10
CA LEU A 942 34.46 7.05 -0.45
C LEU A 942 34.30 6.33 0.89
N ILE A 943 34.67 5.05 0.94
CA ILE A 943 34.56 4.19 2.12
C ILE A 943 35.72 4.50 3.05
N GLN A 944 35.41 4.90 4.28
CA GLN A 944 36.42 5.22 5.29
C GLN A 944 36.83 3.99 6.10
N LEU A 945 35.87 3.11 6.39
CA LEU A 945 36.09 1.85 7.09
C LEU A 945 35.49 0.69 6.29
N PRO A 946 36.31 -0.05 5.51
CA PRO A 946 35.90 -1.33 4.95
C PRO A 946 35.97 -2.41 6.04
N VAL A 947 34.84 -3.04 6.33
CA VAL A 947 34.72 -4.18 7.26
C VAL A 947 34.43 -5.43 6.44
N ILE A 948 35.46 -6.24 6.25
CA ILE A 948 35.33 -7.53 5.55
C ILE A 948 34.70 -8.53 6.53
N LEU A 949 33.57 -9.10 6.15
CA LEU A 949 32.93 -10.15 6.95
C LEU A 949 33.79 -11.42 6.91
N PRO A 950 34.08 -12.02 8.07
CA PRO A 950 34.89 -13.23 8.13
C PRO A 950 34.14 -14.40 7.48
N PRO A 951 34.87 -15.37 6.90
CA PRO A 951 34.28 -16.63 6.49
C PRO A 951 33.65 -17.35 7.69
N ILE A 952 32.69 -18.21 7.41
CA ILE A 952 32.02 -19.01 8.45
C ILE A 952 33.03 -20.04 8.98
N THR A 953 33.23 -20.08 10.29
CA THR A 953 34.11 -21.08 10.92
C THR A 953 33.41 -22.43 10.99
N ASP A 954 34.19 -23.50 11.14
CA ASP A 954 33.64 -24.86 11.32
C ASP A 954 32.66 -24.94 12.51
N THR A 955 33.01 -24.26 13.60
CA THR A 955 32.13 -24.12 14.79
C THR A 955 30.84 -23.37 14.46
N GLY A 956 30.89 -22.32 13.64
CA GLY A 956 29.71 -21.59 13.19
C GLY A 956 28.81 -22.41 12.26
N ILE A 957 29.38 -23.34 11.49
CA ILE A 957 28.61 -24.30 10.69
C ILE A 957 27.84 -25.25 11.61
N ASP A 958 28.49 -25.74 12.67
CA ASP A 958 27.85 -26.65 13.63
C ASP A 958 26.70 -25.98 14.40
N GLU A 959 26.93 -24.76 14.85
CA GLU A 959 25.90 -23.94 15.51
C GLU A 959 24.74 -23.63 14.55
N ALA A 960 25.05 -23.26 13.30
CA ALA A 960 24.03 -23.03 12.28
C ALA A 960 23.23 -24.31 11.97
N LEU A 961 23.88 -25.46 11.79
CA LEU A 961 23.22 -26.74 11.53
C LEU A 961 22.37 -27.21 12.71
N SER A 962 22.83 -27.00 13.93
CA SER A 962 22.06 -27.32 15.14
C SER A 962 20.84 -26.41 15.28
N GLY A 963 21.00 -25.12 14.97
CA GLY A 963 19.89 -24.17 14.96
C GLY A 963 18.87 -24.42 13.85
N LEU A 964 19.29 -24.89 12.68
CA LEU A 964 18.42 -25.11 11.52
C LEU A 964 17.68 -26.46 11.55
N LEU A 965 18.34 -27.52 12.02
CA LEU A 965 17.84 -28.89 11.90
C LEU A 965 17.63 -29.58 13.27
N GLY A 966 17.92 -28.88 14.39
CA GLY A 966 17.86 -29.42 15.74
C GLY A 966 19.10 -30.22 16.15
N SER A 967 19.11 -30.68 17.40
CA SER A 967 20.19 -31.50 17.97
C SER A 967 20.29 -32.89 17.34
N VAL A 968 21.50 -33.42 17.23
CA VAL A 968 21.75 -34.78 16.73
C VAL A 968 21.08 -35.82 17.66
N ALA A 969 20.43 -36.83 17.09
CA ALA A 969 19.78 -37.89 17.85
C ALA A 969 20.81 -38.72 18.63
N GLN A 970 20.53 -38.99 19.92
CA GLN A 970 21.38 -39.86 20.74
C GLN A 970 21.15 -41.34 20.37
N PRO A 971 22.18 -42.19 20.32
CA PRO A 971 22.01 -43.62 20.08
C PRO A 971 21.21 -44.26 21.23
N THR A 972 20.00 -44.75 20.95
CA THR A 972 19.21 -45.51 21.91
C THR A 972 19.81 -46.91 22.12
N ALA A 973 20.16 -47.24 23.36
CA ALA A 973 20.59 -48.59 23.73
C ALA A 973 19.41 -49.59 23.57
N PRO A 974 19.66 -50.84 23.13
CA PRO A 974 18.60 -51.80 22.83
C PRO A 974 17.85 -52.26 24.09
N PRO A 975 16.51 -52.42 24.04
CA PRO A 975 15.71 -52.81 25.19
C PRO A 975 15.86 -54.30 25.53
N THR A 976 16.07 -54.59 26.81
CA THR A 976 16.15 -55.95 27.38
C THR A 976 14.74 -56.56 27.51
N PRO A 977 14.50 -57.83 27.13
CA PRO A 977 13.16 -58.43 27.18
C PRO A 977 12.79 -58.85 28.62
N GLN A 978 11.61 -58.44 29.10
CA GLN A 978 11.05 -58.90 30.38
C GLN A 978 9.91 -59.91 30.17
N SER A 979 9.94 -60.91 31.05
CA SER A 979 9.19 -62.17 31.07
C SER A 979 7.69 -62.03 31.38
N ALA A 980 6.92 -62.98 30.87
CA ALA A 980 5.47 -63.10 31.00
C ALA A 980 4.99 -63.73 32.34
N ALA A 981 3.66 -63.54 32.57
CA ALA A 981 2.69 -64.31 33.37
C ALA A 981 2.38 -63.84 34.81
N PRO A 982 1.20 -64.17 35.41
CA PRO A 982 -0.12 -64.51 34.86
C PRO A 982 -1.33 -63.85 35.58
N THR A 983 -2.51 -64.21 35.07
CA THR A 983 -3.91 -63.85 35.36
C THR A 983 -4.53 -64.41 36.66
N GLY A 984 -5.57 -63.73 37.17
CA GLY A 984 -6.57 -64.20 38.17
C GLY A 984 -6.87 -63.09 39.20
N GLY A 985 -8.08 -62.68 39.56
CA GLY A 985 -9.44 -63.22 39.49
C GLY A 985 -10.08 -63.00 40.88
N GLY A 986 -11.28 -62.39 40.97
CA GLY A 986 -12.10 -62.44 42.20
C GLY A 986 -12.67 -61.12 42.73
N GLU A 987 -13.90 -60.82 42.30
CA GLU A 987 -15.07 -60.24 42.99
C GLU A 987 -14.97 -59.76 44.46
N THR A 988 -15.43 -58.53 44.76
CA THR A 988 -16.64 -58.25 45.61
C THR A 988 -16.97 -56.75 45.71
N GLU A 989 -18.19 -56.39 45.33
CA GLU A 989 -18.96 -55.18 45.70
C GLU A 989 -19.86 -55.52 46.93
N PRO A 990 -20.69 -54.63 47.54
CA PRO A 990 -20.88 -53.17 47.39
C PRO A 990 -21.12 -52.38 48.73
N ALA A 991 -21.09 -51.04 48.70
CA ALA A 991 -21.90 -50.17 49.58
C ALA A 991 -21.97 -48.67 49.14
N ALA A 992 -23.14 -48.29 48.58
CA ALA A 992 -23.92 -47.04 48.71
C ALA A 992 -23.32 -45.60 48.60
N GLN A 993 -23.50 -44.98 47.40
CA GLN A 993 -24.18 -43.70 46.99
C GLN A 993 -24.37 -42.49 47.95
N PRO A 994 -24.58 -41.21 47.48
CA PRO A 994 -25.06 -40.80 46.14
C PRO A 994 -24.39 -39.59 45.42
N THR A 995 -24.35 -39.74 44.10
CA THR A 995 -24.63 -38.84 42.96
C THR A 995 -24.77 -37.31 43.13
N ALA A 996 -23.90 -36.58 42.41
CA ALA A 996 -24.23 -35.31 41.74
C ALA A 996 -23.61 -35.33 40.33
N GLU A 997 -24.47 -35.34 39.31
CA GLU A 997 -24.11 -35.41 37.90
C GLU A 997 -23.59 -34.06 37.37
N ALA A 998 -22.40 -34.09 36.76
CA ALA A 998 -21.94 -33.09 35.81
C ALA A 998 -21.95 -33.71 34.40
N PRO A 999 -22.40 -33.01 33.36
CA PRO A 999 -22.41 -33.55 32.00
C PRO A 999 -20.96 -33.66 31.49
N GLN A 1000 -20.55 -34.91 31.22
CA GLN A 1000 -19.30 -35.23 30.55
C GLN A 1000 -19.35 -34.66 29.12
N THR A 1001 -18.67 -33.55 28.92
CA THR A 1001 -18.14 -33.17 27.61
C THR A 1001 -17.25 -34.30 27.13
N ALA A 1002 -17.72 -35.05 26.14
CA ALA A 1002 -16.91 -35.89 25.30
C ALA A 1002 -15.79 -35.02 24.71
N SER A 1003 -14.65 -35.02 25.38
CA SER A 1003 -13.40 -34.56 24.80
C SER A 1003 -13.06 -35.58 23.72
N LEU A 1004 -13.53 -35.33 22.50
CA LEU A 1004 -12.86 -35.82 21.31
C LEU A 1004 -11.48 -35.16 21.31
N VAL A 1005 -10.56 -35.77 22.05
CA VAL A 1005 -9.13 -35.66 21.80
C VAL A 1005 -8.96 -36.17 20.39
N PHE A 1006 -8.98 -35.26 19.42
CA PHE A 1006 -8.39 -35.53 18.14
C PHE A 1006 -6.94 -35.84 18.44
N ALA A 1007 -6.58 -37.12 18.36
CA ALA A 1007 -5.20 -37.51 18.19
C ALA A 1007 -4.63 -36.61 17.08
N PRO A 1008 -3.44 -36.01 17.25
CA PRO A 1008 -2.78 -35.35 16.13
C PRO A 1008 -2.79 -36.36 14.99
N ALA A 1009 -3.26 -35.95 13.81
CA ALA A 1009 -3.22 -36.81 12.63
C ALA A 1009 -1.81 -37.37 12.57
N ALA A 1010 -1.66 -38.70 12.67
CA ALA A 1010 -0.35 -39.32 12.62
C ALA A 1010 0.31 -38.81 11.36
N ASP A 1011 1.48 -38.16 11.50
CA ASP A 1011 2.26 -37.77 10.33
C ASP A 1011 2.39 -39.01 9.44
N PRO A 1012 2.20 -38.91 8.11
CA PRO A 1012 2.35 -40.06 7.24
C PRO A 1012 3.73 -40.69 7.51
N GLU A 1013 3.81 -42.02 7.71
CA GLU A 1013 5.05 -42.73 8.03
C GLU A 1013 6.33 -42.26 7.29
N PRO A 1014 6.30 -41.91 5.98
CA PRO A 1014 7.49 -41.37 5.31
C PRO A 1014 8.00 -40.04 5.89
N ASP A 1015 7.14 -39.17 6.41
CA ASP A 1015 7.57 -37.94 7.09
C ASP A 1015 8.23 -38.23 8.44
N ILE A 1016 7.82 -39.28 9.15
CA ILE A 1016 8.45 -39.70 10.42
C ILE A 1016 9.86 -40.24 10.17
N ARG A 1017 10.06 -41.06 9.11
CA ARG A 1017 11.41 -41.55 8.75
C ARG A 1017 12.32 -40.47 8.18
N ALA A 1018 11.80 -39.57 7.35
CA ALA A 1018 12.57 -38.42 6.88
C ALA A 1018 13.10 -37.60 8.06
N ARG A 1019 12.28 -37.37 9.10
CA ARG A 1019 12.69 -36.71 10.35
C ARG A 1019 13.79 -37.44 11.11
N ALA A 1020 13.70 -38.76 11.18
CA ALA A 1020 14.74 -39.58 11.82
C ALA A 1020 16.09 -39.47 11.07
N LEU A 1021 16.05 -39.39 9.73
CA LEU A 1021 17.25 -39.19 8.91
C LEU A 1021 17.82 -37.77 9.01
N GLU A 1022 16.97 -36.75 9.16
CA GLU A 1022 17.37 -35.34 9.40
C GLU A 1022 18.18 -35.15 10.70
N THR A 1023 17.98 -36.00 11.70
CA THR A 1023 18.71 -35.95 12.99
C THR A 1023 19.71 -37.10 13.16
N ASN A 1024 19.86 -37.96 12.15
CA ASN A 1024 20.74 -39.13 12.21
C ASN A 1024 22.23 -38.70 12.25
N PRO A 1025 23.04 -39.26 13.17
CA PRO A 1025 24.43 -38.84 13.36
C PRO A 1025 25.32 -39.08 12.13
N VAL A 1026 25.11 -40.17 11.38
CA VAL A 1026 25.91 -40.50 10.19
C VAL A 1026 25.61 -39.53 9.05
N VAL A 1027 24.33 -39.24 8.83
CA VAL A 1027 23.88 -38.26 7.82
C VAL A 1027 24.39 -36.86 8.17
N ARG A 1028 24.30 -36.47 9.45
CA ARG A 1028 24.79 -35.18 9.94
C ARG A 1028 26.29 -35.02 9.75
N ALA A 1029 27.07 -36.05 10.07
CA ALA A 1029 28.51 -36.05 9.85
C ALA A 1029 28.87 -35.85 8.37
N LEU A 1030 28.14 -36.50 7.45
CA LEU A 1030 28.36 -36.26 6.02
C LEU A 1030 27.99 -34.83 5.61
N ILE A 1031 26.85 -34.30 6.04
CA ILE A 1031 26.45 -32.92 5.74
C ILE A 1031 27.51 -31.92 6.24
N GLN A 1032 28.00 -32.08 7.47
CA GLN A 1032 29.08 -31.26 8.04
C GLN A 1032 30.33 -31.35 7.17
N GLN A 1033 30.79 -32.56 6.88
CA GLN A 1033 31.97 -32.78 6.03
C GLN A 1033 31.82 -32.14 4.65
N ARG A 1034 30.64 -32.27 4.01
CA ARG A 1034 30.39 -31.68 2.68
C ARG A 1034 30.36 -30.14 2.73
N LEU A 1035 29.97 -29.55 3.85
CA LEU A 1035 30.00 -28.09 4.03
C LEU A 1035 31.42 -27.59 4.30
N TYR A 1036 32.22 -28.31 5.09
CA TYR A 1036 33.64 -27.99 5.31
C TYR A 1036 34.48 -28.11 4.03
N ASP A 1037 34.16 -29.09 3.16
CA ASP A 1037 34.85 -29.30 1.88
C ASP A 1037 34.55 -28.20 0.83
N GLN A 1038 33.67 -27.23 1.12
CA GLN A 1038 33.28 -26.18 0.17
C GLN A 1038 34.12 -24.90 0.34
N PRO A 1039 34.81 -24.43 -0.73
CA PRO A 1039 35.42 -23.11 -0.74
C PRO A 1039 34.33 -22.04 -0.77
N ASP A 1040 34.54 -20.96 -0.01
CA ASP A 1040 33.66 -19.77 0.04
C ASP A 1040 32.23 -20.01 0.57
N LEU A 1041 32.08 -20.94 1.52
CA LEU A 1041 30.78 -21.30 2.10
C LEU A 1041 29.99 -20.08 2.62
N SER A 1042 28.75 -19.96 2.16
CA SER A 1042 27.77 -19.02 2.69
C SER A 1042 26.62 -19.72 3.43
N ILE A 1043 26.02 -19.05 4.42
CA ILE A 1043 24.81 -19.57 5.12
C ILE A 1043 23.67 -19.80 4.12
N ARG A 1044 23.60 -18.98 3.06
CA ARG A 1044 22.63 -19.14 1.99
C ARG A 1044 22.82 -20.47 1.24
N GLU A 1045 24.05 -20.86 0.95
CA GLU A 1045 24.37 -22.15 0.33
C GLU A 1045 24.10 -23.31 1.27
N THR A 1046 24.42 -23.19 2.57
CA THR A 1046 24.04 -24.18 3.58
C THR A 1046 22.53 -24.42 3.56
N LYS A 1047 21.73 -23.35 3.69
CA LYS A 1047 20.26 -23.42 3.63
C LYS A 1047 19.76 -24.03 2.32
N ARG A 1048 20.38 -23.69 1.19
CA ARG A 1048 20.02 -24.21 -0.14
C ARG A 1048 20.30 -25.71 -0.26
N LEU A 1049 21.49 -26.16 0.14
CA LEU A 1049 21.85 -27.58 0.16
C LEU A 1049 20.87 -28.38 1.01
N LEU A 1050 20.61 -27.92 2.23
CA LEU A 1050 19.67 -28.58 3.14
C LEU A 1050 18.25 -28.63 2.57
N THR A 1051 17.78 -27.55 1.97
CA THR A 1051 16.45 -27.49 1.34
C THR A 1051 16.34 -28.46 0.17
N ILE A 1052 17.35 -28.52 -0.70
CA ILE A 1052 17.38 -29.47 -1.83
C ILE A 1052 17.42 -30.91 -1.31
N TRP A 1053 18.26 -31.18 -0.31
CA TRP A 1053 18.38 -32.50 0.29
C TRP A 1053 17.07 -32.96 0.93
N GLN A 1054 16.44 -32.13 1.78
CA GLN A 1054 15.14 -32.38 2.40
C GLN A 1054 14.03 -32.59 1.35
N PHE A 1055 14.11 -31.90 0.21
CA PHE A 1055 13.20 -32.09 -0.92
C PHE A 1055 13.43 -33.44 -1.60
N TYR A 1056 14.67 -33.79 -1.96
CA TYR A 1056 15.00 -35.08 -2.59
C TYR A 1056 14.64 -36.26 -1.69
N LEU A 1057 14.87 -36.16 -0.38
CA LEU A 1057 14.51 -37.17 0.60
C LEU A 1057 13.01 -37.49 0.55
N ARG A 1058 12.18 -36.45 0.45
CA ARG A 1058 10.71 -36.58 0.36
C ARG A 1058 10.24 -37.06 -1.01
N VAL A 1059 10.90 -36.64 -2.10
CA VAL A 1059 10.58 -37.12 -3.45
C VAL A 1059 10.79 -38.64 -3.55
N VAL A 1060 11.92 -39.15 -3.07
CA VAL A 1060 12.20 -40.59 -3.03
C VAL A 1060 11.19 -41.30 -2.13
N GLY A 1061 10.95 -40.79 -0.91
CA GLY A 1061 9.99 -41.37 0.02
C GLY A 1061 8.55 -41.46 -0.51
N HIS A 1062 8.12 -40.50 -1.33
CA HIS A 1062 6.81 -40.54 -1.97
C HIS A 1062 6.74 -41.48 -3.18
N LYS A 1063 7.81 -41.62 -3.97
CA LYS A 1063 7.85 -42.53 -5.12
C LYS A 1063 7.77 -44.01 -4.70
N GLU A 1064 8.34 -44.37 -3.55
CA GLU A 1064 8.48 -45.78 -3.14
C GLU A 1064 7.25 -46.38 -2.41
N ARG A 1065 6.13 -45.63 -2.27
CA ARG A 1065 4.83 -46.10 -1.71
C ARG A 1065 4.92 -47.03 -0.48
N GLY A 1066 5.83 -46.72 0.44
CA GLY A 1066 5.96 -47.39 1.73
C GLY A 1066 7.22 -46.90 2.41
N ALA A 1067 7.11 -46.46 3.66
CA ALA A 1067 8.25 -45.93 4.41
C ALA A 1067 9.36 -46.96 4.63
N ASP A 1068 9.15 -48.23 4.29
CA ASP A 1068 10.08 -49.34 4.55
C ASP A 1068 11.42 -49.33 3.78
N GLN A 1069 11.61 -48.45 2.78
CA GLN A 1069 12.79 -48.50 1.87
C GLN A 1069 13.77 -47.31 1.93
N LEU A 1070 13.44 -46.20 2.59
CA LEU A 1070 14.38 -45.08 2.79
C LEU A 1070 15.41 -45.45 3.88
N ASP A 1071 16.58 -45.88 3.45
CA ASP A 1071 17.70 -46.21 4.33
C ASP A 1071 18.70 -45.04 4.49
N VAL A 1072 19.64 -45.20 5.42
CA VAL A 1072 20.69 -44.21 5.67
C VAL A 1072 21.60 -44.05 4.45
N GLU A 1073 21.85 -45.11 3.69
CA GLU A 1073 22.77 -45.09 2.54
C GLU A 1073 22.22 -44.24 1.39
N GLN A 1074 20.93 -44.39 1.08
CA GLN A 1074 20.21 -43.54 0.13
C GLN A 1074 20.23 -42.09 0.60
N ALA A 1075 19.99 -41.82 1.88
CA ALA A 1075 20.03 -40.47 2.43
C ALA A 1075 21.41 -39.82 2.26
N LEU A 1076 22.51 -40.58 2.43
CA LEU A 1076 23.88 -40.12 2.19
C LEU A 1076 24.13 -39.79 0.70
N HIS A 1077 23.68 -40.64 -0.22
CA HIS A 1077 23.77 -40.36 -1.66
C HIS A 1077 23.00 -39.09 -2.04
N LEU A 1078 21.83 -38.86 -1.44
CA LEU A 1078 21.05 -37.65 -1.67
C LEU A 1078 21.74 -36.37 -1.18
N VAL A 1079 22.59 -36.43 -0.14
CA VAL A 1079 23.39 -35.27 0.30
C VAL A 1079 24.35 -34.84 -0.82
N VAL A 1080 25.03 -35.79 -1.45
CA VAL A 1080 25.98 -35.51 -2.53
C VAL A 1080 25.26 -34.99 -3.78
N LEU A 1081 24.10 -35.56 -4.13
CA LEU A 1081 23.28 -35.05 -5.22
C LEU A 1081 22.74 -33.64 -4.95
N ALA A 1082 22.36 -33.36 -3.70
CA ALA A 1082 21.93 -32.02 -3.29
C ALA A 1082 23.08 -31.01 -3.38
N GLU A 1083 24.31 -31.38 -3.04
CA GLU A 1083 25.48 -30.54 -3.26
C GLU A 1083 25.72 -30.26 -4.74
N ILE A 1084 25.69 -31.28 -5.61
CA ILE A 1084 25.86 -31.09 -7.06
C ILE A 1084 24.82 -30.11 -7.61
N ALA A 1085 23.57 -30.21 -7.15
CA ALA A 1085 22.49 -29.30 -7.53
C ALA A 1085 22.62 -27.88 -6.94
N ALA A 1086 23.08 -27.77 -5.69
CA ALA A 1086 23.27 -26.48 -5.02
C ALA A 1086 24.45 -25.69 -5.59
N ARG A 1087 25.59 -26.37 -5.76
CA ARG A 1087 26.90 -25.78 -6.11
C ARG A 1087 27.06 -25.52 -7.60
N TRP A 1088 26.53 -26.40 -8.45
CA TRP A 1088 26.69 -26.30 -9.91
C TRP A 1088 25.35 -26.31 -10.66
N PRO A 1089 24.48 -25.29 -10.46
CA PRO A 1089 23.19 -25.21 -11.14
C PRO A 1089 23.33 -25.15 -12.67
N ALA A 1090 24.39 -24.52 -13.19
CA ALA A 1090 24.65 -24.44 -14.63
C ALA A 1090 24.98 -25.80 -15.27
N LEU A 1091 25.54 -26.75 -14.51
CA LEU A 1091 25.81 -28.10 -15.00
C LEU A 1091 24.53 -28.95 -15.06
N GLN A 1092 23.48 -28.60 -14.32
CA GLN A 1092 22.29 -29.46 -14.16
C GLN A 1092 21.59 -29.80 -15.48
N SER A 1093 21.52 -28.85 -16.42
CA SER A 1093 20.94 -29.09 -17.76
C SER A 1093 21.72 -30.15 -18.54
N HIS A 1094 23.04 -30.18 -18.40
CA HIS A 1094 23.92 -31.15 -19.03
C HIS A 1094 23.91 -32.51 -18.33
N LEU A 1095 23.89 -32.50 -16.99
CA LEU A 1095 23.92 -33.71 -16.17
C LEU A 1095 22.60 -34.51 -16.26
N ARG A 1096 21.47 -33.84 -16.42
CA ARG A 1096 20.13 -34.46 -16.51
C ARG A 1096 19.72 -34.81 -17.94
N ARG A 1097 20.29 -34.16 -18.96
CA ARG A 1097 19.96 -34.42 -20.35
C ARG A 1097 20.27 -35.89 -20.69
N PRO A 1098 19.34 -36.63 -21.32
CA PRO A 1098 19.62 -37.97 -21.79
C PRO A 1098 20.61 -37.94 -22.96
N VAL A 1099 21.66 -38.73 -22.85
CA VAL A 1099 22.64 -39.05 -23.89
C VAL A 1099 22.63 -40.56 -24.04
N ASP A 1100 22.32 -41.08 -25.22
CA ASP A 1100 22.18 -42.52 -25.50
C ASP A 1100 21.25 -43.25 -24.50
N GLY A 1101 20.15 -42.58 -24.11
CA GLY A 1101 19.12 -43.15 -23.24
C GLY A 1101 19.41 -43.10 -21.74
N ARG A 1102 20.56 -42.56 -21.30
CA ARG A 1102 20.90 -42.36 -19.87
C ARG A 1102 21.31 -40.91 -19.57
N PRO A 1103 21.15 -40.41 -18.34
CA PRO A 1103 21.53 -39.03 -18.00
C PRO A 1103 23.03 -38.78 -18.19
N GLY A 1104 23.40 -37.54 -18.53
CA GLY A 1104 24.81 -37.15 -18.65
C GLY A 1104 25.66 -37.48 -17.42
N LEU A 1105 25.10 -37.39 -16.21
CA LEU A 1105 25.78 -37.78 -14.97
C LEU A 1105 26.23 -39.25 -14.97
N HIS A 1106 25.47 -40.15 -15.61
CA HIS A 1106 25.80 -41.56 -15.75
C HIS A 1106 27.12 -41.76 -16.49
N TRP A 1107 27.26 -41.11 -17.64
CA TRP A 1107 28.46 -41.23 -18.48
C TRP A 1107 29.70 -40.63 -17.79
N LEU A 1108 29.53 -39.49 -17.11
CA LEU A 1108 30.61 -38.88 -16.34
C LEU A 1108 31.02 -39.76 -15.14
N ALA A 1109 30.05 -40.35 -14.43
CA ALA A 1109 30.33 -41.25 -13.33
C ALA A 1109 31.12 -42.49 -13.78
N LEU A 1110 30.78 -43.10 -14.92
CA LEU A 1110 31.54 -44.24 -15.45
C LEU A 1110 32.98 -43.86 -15.83
N ALA A 1111 33.17 -42.66 -16.40
CA ALA A 1111 34.45 -42.19 -16.91
C ALA A 1111 35.39 -41.58 -15.85
N ARG A 1112 34.95 -41.46 -14.58
CA ARG A 1112 35.63 -40.67 -13.54
C ARG A 1112 37.10 -41.01 -13.29
N HIS A 1113 37.52 -42.25 -13.51
CA HIS A 1113 38.88 -42.72 -13.19
C HIS A 1113 39.88 -42.61 -14.35
N GLU A 1114 39.41 -42.47 -15.60
CA GLU A 1114 40.27 -42.48 -16.79
C GLU A 1114 40.21 -41.14 -17.53
N ASP A 1115 41.35 -40.47 -17.72
CA ASP A 1115 41.41 -39.12 -18.30
C ASP A 1115 40.86 -39.06 -19.72
N LYS A 1116 41.20 -40.04 -20.55
CA LYS A 1116 40.71 -40.12 -21.92
C LYS A 1116 39.19 -40.34 -21.95
N ALA A 1117 38.68 -41.26 -21.14
CA ALA A 1117 37.26 -41.52 -21.04
C ALA A 1117 36.50 -40.30 -20.48
N TRP A 1118 37.10 -39.55 -19.55
CA TRP A 1118 36.50 -38.35 -18.96
C TRP A 1118 36.33 -37.23 -20.00
N GLU A 1119 37.36 -36.97 -20.80
CA GLU A 1119 37.26 -35.98 -21.89
C GLU A 1119 36.26 -36.41 -22.97
N GLU A 1120 36.20 -37.70 -23.31
CA GLU A 1120 35.16 -38.22 -24.19
C GLU A 1120 33.75 -38.06 -23.59
N ALA A 1121 33.56 -38.31 -22.29
CA ALA A 1121 32.29 -38.12 -21.62
C ALA A 1121 31.88 -36.64 -21.52
N ARG A 1122 32.83 -35.73 -21.30
CA ARG A 1122 32.61 -34.26 -21.36
C ARG A 1122 32.19 -33.82 -22.76
N ALA A 1123 32.83 -34.38 -23.80
CA ALA A 1123 32.43 -34.15 -25.19
C ALA A 1123 30.98 -34.59 -25.43
N ARG A 1124 30.65 -35.83 -25.04
CA ARG A 1124 29.31 -36.42 -25.20
C ARG A 1124 28.22 -35.65 -24.46
N THR A 1125 28.54 -35.04 -23.32
CA THR A 1125 27.60 -34.28 -22.48
C THR A 1125 27.57 -32.76 -22.79
N ALA A 1126 28.27 -32.32 -23.84
CA ALA A 1126 28.40 -30.91 -24.23
C ALA A 1126 29.02 -30.00 -23.15
N LEU A 1127 30.00 -30.53 -22.39
CA LEU A 1127 30.74 -29.84 -21.33
C LEU A 1127 32.21 -29.55 -21.73
N GLN A 1128 32.43 -29.21 -23.01
CA GLN A 1128 33.76 -28.89 -23.56
C GLN A 1128 34.19 -27.42 -23.36
N ASP A 1129 33.23 -26.52 -23.12
CA ASP A 1129 33.52 -25.10 -22.94
C ASP A 1129 34.46 -24.88 -21.73
N GLU A 1130 35.53 -24.11 -21.94
CA GLU A 1130 36.52 -23.79 -20.90
C GLU A 1130 35.88 -23.14 -19.66
N ARG A 1131 34.74 -22.46 -19.80
CA ARG A 1131 33.98 -21.90 -18.68
C ARG A 1131 33.52 -22.94 -17.66
N TYR A 1132 33.35 -24.21 -18.07
CA TYR A 1132 32.92 -25.28 -17.17
C TYR A 1132 34.06 -26.10 -16.59
N LYS A 1133 35.30 -25.91 -17.05
CA LYS A 1133 36.44 -26.77 -16.71
C LYS A 1133 36.63 -26.94 -15.21
N HIS A 1134 36.68 -25.82 -14.47
CA HIS A 1134 36.86 -25.86 -13.01
C HIS A 1134 35.72 -26.59 -12.29
N ALA A 1135 34.48 -26.41 -12.74
CA ALA A 1135 33.32 -27.11 -12.17
C ALA A 1135 33.34 -28.60 -12.52
N CYS A 1136 33.75 -28.98 -13.73
CA CYS A 1136 33.91 -30.37 -14.14
C CYS A 1136 35.02 -31.08 -13.36
N ASP A 1137 36.16 -30.43 -13.14
CA ASP A 1137 37.28 -30.99 -12.36
C ASP A 1137 36.85 -31.25 -10.91
N ALA A 1138 36.14 -30.30 -10.29
CA ALA A 1138 35.60 -30.45 -8.95
C ALA A 1138 34.51 -31.54 -8.87
N LEU A 1139 33.64 -31.64 -9.88
CA LEU A 1139 32.66 -32.72 -9.99
C LEU A 1139 33.34 -34.09 -10.14
N ARG A 1140 34.42 -34.19 -10.93
CA ARG A 1140 35.18 -35.43 -11.11
C ARG A 1140 35.75 -35.91 -9.78
N ALA A 1141 36.40 -35.00 -9.03
CA ALA A 1141 36.94 -35.29 -7.72
C ALA A 1141 35.85 -35.76 -6.74
N LEU A 1142 34.66 -35.15 -6.79
CA LEU A 1142 33.52 -35.56 -5.99
C LEU A 1142 33.04 -36.98 -6.33
N LEU A 1143 32.92 -37.29 -7.63
CA LEU A 1143 32.51 -38.61 -8.11
C LEU A 1143 33.55 -39.70 -7.83
N GLN A 1144 34.83 -39.35 -7.73
CA GLN A 1144 35.90 -40.28 -7.33
C GLN A 1144 35.87 -40.60 -5.83
N LYS A 1145 35.52 -39.61 -5.00
CA LYS A 1145 35.47 -39.74 -3.52
C LYS A 1145 34.25 -40.54 -3.02
N HIS A 1146 33.16 -40.57 -3.80
CA HIS A 1146 31.92 -41.26 -3.48
C HIS A 1146 31.59 -42.34 -4.52
N ASP A 1147 30.61 -43.21 -4.28
CA ASP A 1147 30.20 -44.20 -5.28
C ASP A 1147 29.44 -43.52 -6.43
N GLY A 1148 30.19 -43.03 -7.42
CA GLY A 1148 29.64 -42.38 -8.60
C GLY A 1148 28.59 -43.20 -9.35
N ALA A 1149 28.68 -44.53 -9.34
CA ALA A 1149 27.70 -45.39 -10.01
C ALA A 1149 26.37 -45.42 -9.26
N GLN A 1150 26.41 -45.55 -7.92
CA GLN A 1150 25.21 -45.46 -7.08
C GLN A 1150 24.61 -44.05 -7.08
N LEU A 1151 25.44 -43.01 -7.13
CA LEU A 1151 24.98 -41.62 -7.27
C LEU A 1151 24.24 -41.40 -8.59
N ALA A 1152 24.76 -41.92 -9.70
CA ALA A 1152 24.09 -41.83 -11.00
C ALA A 1152 22.77 -42.63 -11.01
N ALA A 1153 22.75 -43.84 -10.44
CA ALA A 1153 21.54 -44.63 -10.31
C ALA A 1153 20.49 -43.93 -9.43
N MET A 1154 20.91 -43.30 -8.32
CA MET A 1154 20.02 -42.51 -7.47
C MET A 1154 19.50 -41.26 -8.19
N ALA A 1155 20.34 -40.59 -8.97
CA ALA A 1155 19.92 -39.45 -9.80
C ALA A 1155 18.93 -39.84 -10.89
N GLU A 1156 19.01 -41.05 -11.46
CA GLU A 1156 18.01 -41.60 -12.39
C GLU A 1156 16.66 -41.89 -11.71
N ARG A 1157 16.67 -42.20 -10.41
CA ARG A 1157 15.44 -42.43 -9.62
C ARG A 1157 14.71 -41.14 -9.26
N LEU A 1158 15.42 -40.01 -9.14
CA LEU A 1158 14.86 -38.67 -8.88
C LEU A 1158 14.16 -38.13 -10.11
#